data_AF-A0A4U0V5F9-F1
#
_entry.id   AF-A0A4U0V5F9-F1
#
_cell.length_a   1.000
_cell.length_b   1.000
_cell.length_c   1.000
_cell.angle_alpha   90.00
_cell.angle_beta   90.00
_cell.angle_gamma   90.00
#
_symmetry.space_group_name_H-M   'P 1'
#
loop_
_entity.id
_entity.type
_entity.pdbx_description
1 polymer ?
#
loop_
_entity_poly.entity_id
_entity_poly.type
_entity_poly.pdbx_seq_one_letter_code
_entity_poly.pdbx_strand_id
1 'polypeptide(L)'
;MQMSGDGQNIENIIMSPLSGSNQGPQDVDDETTGVPLQSCALPTFKFVSVEPSKLHPSPPPQRVSTMVAALTALSAALLVAVVQANPPGYGGPSGPVIKVDTNCKYQEYDGTGVSEAFQRGLVIHELNAAAQNLVLDFLFTTKGAGMTILRNGLGSATSDPFDLMKSIAPVAPASNSSALNFIPLPREDEYQVWLSHQAISRGVNTIYADAWSADGYMKTNGTDSYGGYLCGVTGTSCASGDWRQSYANKIVKYIQDYAANGITVKYVGFLNEPDLNTTYASMQSDGRQAADFIEVLYPTLAKAGLKTQIACCDGSGWQQERERLTGIQLAGDESKLGLVTAHGYSDYPSYPFNTTKHVWQTEWSTFDPINYAWYSGGNGFQSDGITWANNIHNLFAVSNANGHLYWWGAANTTDNQSLMFVNGTSEVRVTGRLWAHAHFGKQFIRAGAYRVDATVTGSTALNVTAFENTDGSTAVQVINNSNDTLSVHLQGLNFHHGAQTWLTNNLHNLTEGYAATRHGQNGVVAQPPIGDLTGSMHTMSLAVLDTQLSTLLGKPSSTTNILPTDELRILRHFHAVTSRSMGSEATQKILHRNVLKRAWGHPYLMHMALAVATAHMRRLNVNESIPRAGKQLSVVEARHWQRALLLHREELSTSNSEYDARYDARVETTFLTVVYSFALEDCLPLNAFSTGSDDLLLHALSPLAACNGFRALRIIEGPRGSSSTWLPVLMATASGSEHGAFGSERPGIDGLPAALVDLCGLNAESTSDSDEYHRVLRLLAPVLKLKPSTDNFPKLFSVAGRSWLTVKPLLLRKDHRALLLVSYWFASLHQIDQWWLTARAKSSCAAIVAYLVQESDDDRIHRLLEYPATFGRCGLSRIWEAG
;
A
#
# COMPACT_ATOMS: atom_id res chain seq x y z
N MET A 1 48.32 2.18 32.46
CA MET A 1 49.53 2.94 32.84
C MET A 1 49.92 3.80 31.64
N GLN A 2 50.31 5.06 31.87
CA GLN A 2 50.90 6.01 30.89
C GLN A 2 52.26 5.51 30.36
N MET A 3 52.97 6.08 29.38
CA MET A 3 52.85 7.08 28.27
C MET A 3 54.11 6.79 27.39
N SER A 4 54.20 7.02 26.08
CA SER A 4 54.36 8.25 25.26
C SER A 4 54.77 7.75 23.84
N GLY A 5 54.82 8.48 22.72
CA GLY A 5 54.71 9.90 22.37
C GLY A 5 55.48 10.13 21.05
N ASP A 6 55.09 11.12 20.23
CA ASP A 6 55.69 11.55 18.94
C ASP A 6 55.52 10.58 17.73
N GLY A 7 55.34 11.02 16.47
CA GLY A 7 55.05 12.36 15.92
C GLY A 7 55.20 12.45 14.38
N GLN A 8 54.23 13.10 13.70
CA GLN A 8 54.26 13.63 12.30
C GLN A 8 54.16 12.70 11.04
N ASN A 9 52.94 12.62 10.48
CA ASN A 9 52.46 13.17 9.18
C ASN A 9 53.20 13.02 7.81
N ILE A 10 52.35 12.84 6.76
CA ILE A 10 52.48 13.12 5.30
C ILE A 10 52.72 11.93 4.32
N GLU A 11 51.59 11.48 3.74
CA GLU A 11 51.26 11.26 2.30
C GLU A 11 52.20 10.64 1.21
N ASN A 12 51.52 9.85 0.36
CA ASN A 12 51.66 9.61 -1.09
C ASN A 12 52.63 8.55 -1.67
N ILE A 13 52.01 7.69 -2.50
CA ILE A 13 52.46 6.50 -3.25
C ILE A 13 51.50 6.48 -4.48
N ILE A 14 51.88 6.32 -5.77
CA ILE A 14 53.14 5.93 -6.43
C ILE A 14 53.26 6.50 -7.88
N MET A 15 54.47 6.45 -8.46
CA MET A 15 54.87 6.84 -9.84
C MET A 15 55.39 5.62 -10.65
N SER A 16 55.49 5.58 -12.00
CA SER A 16 55.17 6.49 -13.12
C SER A 16 55.13 5.70 -14.47
N PRO A 17 54.69 6.29 -15.61
CA PRO A 17 54.49 5.56 -16.88
C PRO A 17 55.74 5.53 -17.80
N LEU A 18 55.73 4.64 -18.81
CA LEU A 18 56.64 4.65 -19.98
C LEU A 18 55.93 4.26 -21.29
N SER A 19 56.54 4.58 -22.43
CA SER A 19 55.88 4.78 -23.73
C SER A 19 56.62 4.18 -24.96
N GLY A 20 55.91 4.10 -26.10
CA GLY A 20 56.45 3.81 -27.45
C GLY A 20 56.32 2.34 -27.93
N SER A 21 56.28 2.01 -29.22
CA SER A 21 56.09 2.82 -30.46
C SER A 21 55.89 1.91 -31.70
N ASN A 22 55.05 2.32 -32.66
CA ASN A 22 54.90 1.89 -34.07
C ASN A 22 55.51 0.55 -34.60
N GLN A 23 54.65 -0.27 -35.23
CA GLN A 23 54.86 -0.80 -36.60
C GLN A 23 53.57 -1.45 -37.17
N GLY A 24 53.51 -1.62 -38.49
CA GLY A 24 52.55 -2.43 -39.27
C GLY A 24 53.11 -2.62 -40.69
N PRO A 25 52.39 -3.17 -41.69
CA PRO A 25 51.10 -3.88 -41.65
C PRO A 25 51.17 -5.31 -42.28
N GLN A 26 50.10 -6.12 -42.16
CA GLN A 26 49.48 -6.91 -43.25
C GLN A 26 48.34 -7.82 -42.74
N ASP A 27 47.32 -8.00 -43.58
CA ASP A 27 46.07 -8.74 -43.31
C ASP A 27 46.22 -10.28 -43.46
N VAL A 28 45.42 -11.05 -42.71
CA VAL A 28 44.40 -12.02 -43.21
C VAL A 28 43.38 -12.26 -42.07
N ASP A 29 42.11 -12.46 -42.43
CA ASP A 29 40.94 -12.57 -41.56
C ASP A 29 40.92 -13.75 -40.56
N ASP A 30 40.28 -13.55 -39.41
CA ASP A 30 39.26 -14.50 -38.89
C ASP A 30 38.22 -13.77 -38.00
N GLU A 31 37.05 -14.39 -37.81
CA GLU A 31 35.81 -13.77 -37.34
C GLU A 31 35.76 -13.49 -35.81
N THR A 32 35.31 -12.30 -35.40
CA THR A 32 34.29 -12.04 -34.35
C THR A 32 34.21 -10.55 -33.99
N THR A 33 33.11 -9.86 -34.32
CA THR A 33 32.86 -8.46 -33.91
C THR A 33 31.62 -8.32 -33.03
N GLY A 34 31.76 -7.54 -31.96
CA GLY A 34 30.65 -7.20 -31.06
C GLY A 34 29.70 -6.15 -31.64
N VAL A 35 28.46 -6.14 -31.14
CA VAL A 35 27.40 -5.21 -31.58
C VAL A 35 27.51 -3.87 -30.85
N PRO A 36 27.60 -2.72 -31.56
CA PRO A 36 27.61 -1.40 -30.95
C PRO A 36 26.18 -0.86 -30.67
N LEU A 37 26.10 0.07 -29.70
CA LEU A 37 24.86 0.76 -29.32
C LEU A 37 24.27 1.57 -30.49
N GLN A 38 23.03 1.25 -30.86
CA GLN A 38 22.34 1.83 -32.01
C GLN A 38 21.54 3.09 -31.64
N SER A 39 21.66 4.14 -32.46
CA SER A 39 20.90 5.38 -32.33
C SER A 39 19.43 5.22 -32.73
N CYS A 40 18.51 5.71 -31.90
CA CYS A 40 17.09 5.79 -32.24
C CYS A 40 16.70 7.19 -32.74
N ALA A 41 16.29 7.29 -34.00
CA ALA A 41 15.81 8.53 -34.60
C ALA A 41 14.39 8.91 -34.17
N LEU A 42 14.08 10.21 -34.19
CA LEU A 42 12.75 10.77 -33.92
C LEU A 42 11.83 10.67 -35.17
N PRO A 43 10.54 10.32 -35.02
CA PRO A 43 9.55 10.52 -36.07
C PRO A 43 9.06 11.98 -36.07
N THR A 44 9.16 12.65 -37.21
CA THR A 44 8.68 14.03 -37.40
C THR A 44 7.18 14.09 -37.68
N PHE A 45 6.43 14.85 -36.89
CA PHE A 45 5.05 15.23 -37.20
C PHE A 45 5.02 16.68 -37.72
N LYS A 46 4.46 16.89 -38.92
CA LYS A 46 4.21 18.23 -39.48
C LYS A 46 2.94 18.82 -38.88
N PHE A 47 3.05 20.01 -38.29
CA PHE A 47 1.90 20.87 -38.04
C PHE A 47 1.48 21.58 -39.34
N VAL A 48 0.18 21.65 -39.59
CA VAL A 48 -0.40 22.50 -40.64
C VAL A 48 -0.91 23.77 -39.98
N SER A 49 -0.40 24.93 -40.40
CA SER A 49 -0.89 26.24 -39.97
C SER A 49 -2.10 26.67 -40.80
N VAL A 50 -3.00 27.43 -40.18
CA VAL A 50 -4.03 28.21 -40.88
C VAL A 50 -4.01 29.62 -40.28
N GLU A 51 -3.80 30.62 -41.12
CA GLU A 51 -3.71 32.04 -40.72
C GLU A 51 -5.09 32.69 -40.54
N PRO A 52 -5.21 33.75 -39.72
CA PRO A 52 -6.46 34.45 -39.47
C PRO A 52 -6.66 35.63 -40.43
N SER A 53 -7.87 35.81 -40.99
CA SER A 53 -8.27 37.14 -41.49
C SER A 53 -9.78 37.42 -41.46
N LYS A 54 -10.09 38.66 -41.05
CA LYS A 54 -11.31 39.47 -41.28
C LYS A 54 -12.60 39.13 -40.51
N LEU A 55 -12.87 39.95 -39.49
CA LEU A 55 -14.20 40.24 -38.93
C LEU A 55 -15.06 41.05 -39.93
N HIS A 56 -16.39 40.94 -39.81
CA HIS A 56 -17.35 42.06 -39.81
C HIS A 56 -18.75 41.58 -39.30
N PRO A 57 -19.68 42.47 -38.90
CA PRO A 57 -19.98 42.59 -37.46
C PRO A 57 -21.40 42.16 -37.01
N SER A 58 -21.55 41.92 -35.71
CA SER A 58 -22.84 41.79 -35.02
C SER A 58 -23.44 43.15 -34.62
N PRO A 59 -24.77 43.35 -34.63
CA PRO A 59 -25.42 44.53 -34.06
C PRO A 59 -25.52 44.50 -32.51
N PRO A 60 -25.83 45.66 -31.87
CA PRO A 60 -25.55 45.91 -30.44
C PRO A 60 -26.70 45.56 -29.46
N PRO A 61 -26.47 45.62 -28.13
CA PRO A 61 -27.39 45.08 -27.12
C PRO A 61 -28.39 46.10 -26.55
N GLN A 62 -29.45 45.60 -25.91
CA GLN A 62 -30.25 46.37 -24.94
C GLN A 62 -30.35 45.63 -23.58
N ARG A 63 -30.51 46.42 -22.52
CA ARG A 63 -30.34 46.03 -21.10
C ARG A 63 -31.61 46.38 -20.32
N VAL A 64 -31.94 45.55 -19.30
CA VAL A 64 -32.62 45.91 -18.02
C VAL A 64 -34.04 46.52 -18.20
N SER A 65 -35.14 45.94 -17.71
CA SER A 65 -35.51 45.53 -16.34
C SER A 65 -36.85 44.74 -16.46
N THR A 66 -37.37 43.91 -15.54
CA THR A 66 -37.65 44.15 -14.10
C THR A 66 -37.79 42.84 -13.30
N MET A 67 -37.74 42.99 -11.97
CA MET A 67 -37.96 41.95 -10.95
C MET A 67 -39.44 41.57 -10.72
N VAL A 68 -39.64 40.32 -10.24
CA VAL A 68 -40.69 39.87 -9.29
C VAL A 68 -42.17 40.04 -9.69
N ALA A 69 -42.83 38.93 -10.02
CA ALA A 69 -44.14 38.47 -9.46
C ALA A 69 -44.84 37.42 -10.36
N ALA A 70 -44.56 36.12 -10.19
CA ALA A 70 -45.38 35.04 -10.76
C ALA A 70 -45.20 33.63 -10.11
N LEU A 71 -44.77 33.53 -8.84
CA LEU A 71 -45.10 32.32 -8.07
C LEU A 71 -46.57 32.43 -7.65
N THR A 72 -47.46 31.57 -8.18
CA THR A 72 -48.74 31.12 -7.54
C THR A 72 -49.69 30.27 -8.43
N ALA A 73 -49.33 29.83 -9.65
CA ALA A 73 -50.32 29.29 -10.60
C ALA A 73 -50.00 27.95 -11.33
N LEU A 74 -49.24 27.02 -10.75
CA LEU A 74 -49.00 25.69 -11.38
C LEU A 74 -49.01 24.48 -10.43
N SER A 75 -49.72 24.58 -9.32
CA SER A 75 -49.77 23.53 -8.27
C SER A 75 -50.97 22.57 -8.34
N ALA A 76 -51.77 22.59 -9.44
CA ALA A 76 -53.12 22.01 -9.44
C ALA A 76 -53.55 21.27 -10.73
N ALA A 77 -52.62 20.88 -11.61
CA ALA A 77 -52.94 20.25 -12.91
C ALA A 77 -52.22 18.91 -13.19
N LEU A 78 -51.75 18.22 -12.14
CA LEU A 78 -51.05 16.93 -12.25
C LEU A 78 -51.60 15.81 -11.35
N LEU A 79 -52.86 15.93 -10.93
CA LEU A 79 -53.67 14.81 -10.43
C LEU A 79 -54.87 14.60 -11.36
N VAL A 80 -55.31 13.35 -11.48
CA VAL A 80 -56.44 12.89 -12.34
C VAL A 80 -56.12 12.83 -13.85
N ALA A 81 -55.10 12.03 -14.19
CA ALA A 81 -55.01 11.31 -15.46
C ALA A 81 -54.58 9.85 -15.20
N VAL A 82 -55.33 9.18 -14.33
CA VAL A 82 -55.25 7.74 -14.07
C VAL A 82 -56.53 7.10 -14.61
N VAL A 83 -56.41 5.83 -15.05
CA VAL A 83 -57.45 4.88 -15.51
C VAL A 83 -57.36 4.56 -17.02
N GLN A 84 -57.14 3.26 -17.28
CA GLN A 84 -57.10 2.54 -18.58
C GLN A 84 -55.83 2.61 -19.46
N ALA A 85 -54.81 1.84 -19.03
CA ALA A 85 -53.96 1.06 -19.95
C ALA A 85 -53.57 -0.28 -19.30
N ASN A 86 -54.00 -1.40 -19.89
CA ASN A 86 -53.62 -2.78 -19.56
C ASN A 86 -53.18 -3.47 -20.87
N PRO A 87 -52.23 -4.41 -20.86
CA PRO A 87 -50.85 -4.24 -20.42
C PRO A 87 -49.85 -4.63 -21.53
N PRO A 88 -48.65 -4.00 -21.62
CA PRO A 88 -47.52 -4.60 -22.32
C PRO A 88 -47.04 -5.85 -21.54
N GLY A 89 -46.64 -6.90 -22.23
CA GLY A 89 -46.31 -8.20 -21.63
C GLY A 89 -45.14 -8.17 -20.63
N TYR A 90 -45.15 -9.16 -19.72
CA TYR A 90 -44.15 -9.44 -18.69
C TYR A 90 -42.70 -9.08 -19.07
N GLY A 91 -42.20 -7.96 -18.55
CA GLY A 91 -40.77 -7.66 -18.47
C GLY A 91 -40.09 -8.48 -17.37
N GLY A 92 -38.79 -8.75 -17.53
CA GLY A 92 -38.00 -9.57 -16.61
C GLY A 92 -37.76 -8.95 -15.23
N PRO A 93 -37.00 -9.63 -14.35
CA PRO A 93 -36.83 -9.22 -12.96
C PRO A 93 -36.17 -7.84 -12.82
N SER A 94 -36.81 -6.93 -12.07
CA SER A 94 -36.21 -5.65 -11.71
C SER A 94 -35.24 -5.84 -10.53
N GLY A 95 -33.93 -5.85 -10.80
CA GLY A 95 -32.87 -5.96 -9.79
C GLY A 95 -31.70 -6.84 -10.25
N PRO A 96 -30.56 -6.84 -9.54
CA PRO A 96 -29.43 -7.70 -9.86
C PRO A 96 -29.81 -9.18 -9.74
N VAL A 97 -29.30 -10.02 -10.65
CA VAL A 97 -29.54 -11.47 -10.65
C VAL A 97 -28.28 -12.17 -10.16
N ILE A 98 -28.43 -12.99 -9.13
CA ILE A 98 -27.42 -13.90 -8.61
C ILE A 98 -27.75 -15.28 -9.17
N LYS A 99 -26.85 -15.88 -9.95
CA LYS A 99 -27.01 -17.24 -10.48
C LYS A 99 -26.02 -18.16 -9.77
N VAL A 100 -26.51 -19.26 -9.22
CA VAL A 100 -25.70 -20.34 -8.63
C VAL A 100 -25.84 -21.60 -9.50
N ASP A 101 -24.76 -22.37 -9.65
CA ASP A 101 -24.78 -23.67 -10.35
C ASP A 101 -24.01 -24.73 -9.55
N THR A 102 -24.74 -25.62 -8.89
CA THR A 102 -24.15 -26.68 -8.05
C THR A 102 -23.51 -27.81 -8.85
N ASN A 103 -23.70 -27.86 -10.16
CA ASN A 103 -22.98 -28.81 -11.04
C ASN A 103 -21.53 -28.36 -11.29
N CYS A 104 -21.26 -27.06 -11.19
CA CYS A 104 -19.94 -26.46 -11.36
C CYS A 104 -19.23 -26.36 -10.00
N LYS A 105 -18.55 -27.44 -9.60
CA LYS A 105 -17.82 -27.53 -8.32
C LYS A 105 -16.34 -27.14 -8.47
N TYR A 106 -15.81 -26.53 -7.42
CA TYR A 106 -14.42 -26.11 -7.31
C TYR A 106 -13.77 -26.81 -6.10
N GLN A 107 -13.05 -26.09 -5.24
CA GLN A 107 -12.36 -26.67 -4.10
C GLN A 107 -13.30 -27.11 -2.96
N GLU A 108 -12.86 -28.11 -2.21
CA GLU A 108 -13.49 -28.53 -0.95
C GLU A 108 -13.19 -27.52 0.16
N TYR A 109 -14.17 -27.27 1.03
CA TYR A 109 -14.05 -26.39 2.18
C TYR A 109 -13.76 -27.22 3.44
N ASP A 110 -12.64 -26.93 4.09
CA ASP A 110 -12.19 -27.58 5.33
C ASP A 110 -12.73 -26.89 6.59
N GLY A 111 -12.78 -25.56 6.59
CA GLY A 111 -13.18 -24.81 7.79
C GLY A 111 -12.72 -23.36 7.88
N THR A 112 -13.20 -22.72 8.95
CA THR A 112 -12.65 -21.47 9.48
C THR A 112 -12.11 -21.70 10.90
N GLY A 113 -11.15 -20.86 11.32
CA GLY A 113 -10.51 -20.98 12.63
C GLY A 113 -9.82 -19.73 13.15
N VAL A 114 -9.15 -19.92 14.28
CA VAL A 114 -8.31 -18.96 15.01
C VAL A 114 -7.10 -19.70 15.62
N SER A 115 -6.10 -18.95 16.04
CA SER A 115 -5.09 -19.35 17.02
C SER A 115 -5.40 -18.76 18.40
N GLU A 116 -4.84 -19.34 19.45
CA GLU A 116 -4.67 -18.68 20.75
C GLU A 116 -3.26 -18.93 21.34
N ALA A 117 -2.27 -19.04 20.44
CA ALA A 117 -0.84 -19.10 20.74
C ALA A 117 -0.36 -17.89 21.55
N PHE A 118 0.87 -17.93 22.07
CA PHE A 118 1.48 -16.88 22.89
C PHE A 118 0.61 -16.52 24.12
N GLN A 119 0.23 -17.56 24.88
CA GLN A 119 -0.56 -17.47 26.12
C GLN A 119 -1.96 -16.85 25.98
N ARG A 120 -2.55 -16.71 24.79
CA ARG A 120 -3.96 -16.23 24.68
C ARG A 120 -4.97 -17.28 25.20
N GLY A 121 -4.64 -18.57 25.13
CA GLY A 121 -5.38 -19.63 25.83
C GLY A 121 -5.55 -19.36 27.34
N LEU A 122 -4.51 -18.84 28.00
CA LEU A 122 -4.57 -18.41 29.40
C LEU A 122 -5.53 -17.23 29.61
N VAL A 123 -5.52 -16.23 28.71
CA VAL A 123 -6.40 -15.05 28.82
C VAL A 123 -7.87 -15.47 28.82
N ILE A 124 -8.25 -16.48 28.04
CA ILE A 124 -9.60 -17.05 28.02
C ILE A 124 -9.85 -17.92 29.27
N HIS A 125 -8.85 -18.65 29.74
CA HIS A 125 -8.93 -19.46 30.96
C HIS A 125 -9.15 -18.60 32.23
N GLU A 126 -8.56 -17.42 32.32
CA GLU A 126 -8.69 -16.50 33.48
C GLU A 126 -9.99 -15.68 33.51
N LEU A 127 -10.79 -15.71 32.45
CA LEU A 127 -12.14 -15.14 32.44
C LEU A 127 -13.06 -15.83 33.45
N ASN A 128 -13.97 -15.07 34.04
CA ASN A 128 -15.06 -15.64 34.82
C ASN A 128 -15.95 -16.54 33.94
N ALA A 129 -16.69 -17.46 34.56
CA ALA A 129 -17.45 -18.48 33.84
C ALA A 129 -18.47 -17.93 32.82
N ALA A 130 -19.01 -16.71 33.01
CA ALA A 130 -19.92 -16.11 32.03
C ALA A 130 -19.17 -15.57 30.81
N ALA A 131 -18.10 -14.79 31.04
CA ALA A 131 -17.26 -14.24 29.97
C ALA A 131 -16.50 -15.33 29.19
N GLN A 132 -16.00 -16.35 29.89
CA GLN A 132 -15.34 -17.52 29.30
C GLN A 132 -16.29 -18.29 28.38
N ASN A 133 -17.50 -18.62 28.85
CA ASN A 133 -18.48 -19.32 28.00
C ASN A 133 -18.95 -18.45 26.83
N LEU A 134 -19.08 -17.13 27.01
CA LEU A 134 -19.39 -16.21 25.91
C LEU A 134 -18.32 -16.29 24.82
N VAL A 135 -17.04 -16.18 25.17
CA VAL A 135 -15.91 -16.28 24.21
C VAL A 135 -15.89 -17.63 23.52
N LEU A 136 -15.90 -18.74 24.27
CA LEU A 136 -15.81 -20.09 23.72
C LEU A 136 -17.01 -20.43 22.81
N ASP A 137 -18.21 -20.00 23.18
CA ASP A 137 -19.40 -20.20 22.36
C ASP A 137 -19.37 -19.32 21.11
N PHE A 138 -18.88 -18.07 21.21
CA PHE A 138 -18.81 -17.15 20.08
C PHE A 138 -17.70 -17.49 19.08
N LEU A 139 -16.63 -18.18 19.49
CA LEU A 139 -15.66 -18.74 18.56
C LEU A 139 -16.18 -20.05 17.93
N PHE A 140 -16.58 -21.01 18.76
CA PHE A 140 -16.69 -22.40 18.32
C PHE A 140 -18.13 -22.90 18.09
N THR A 141 -19.18 -22.17 18.47
CA THR A 141 -20.58 -22.62 18.26
C THR A 141 -21.34 -21.74 17.28
N THR A 142 -22.52 -22.20 16.85
CA THR A 142 -23.46 -21.43 16.01
C THR A 142 -24.14 -20.26 16.75
N LYS A 143 -23.70 -19.91 17.96
CA LYS A 143 -24.02 -18.62 18.59
C LYS A 143 -23.13 -17.48 18.08
N GLY A 144 -22.03 -17.81 17.41
CA GLY A 144 -21.08 -16.87 16.82
C GLY A 144 -20.43 -17.44 15.57
N ALA A 145 -19.11 -17.37 15.48
CA ALA A 145 -18.32 -17.72 14.31
C ALA A 145 -18.37 -19.21 13.91
N GLY A 146 -18.76 -20.12 14.82
CA GLY A 146 -18.94 -21.53 14.49
C GLY A 146 -17.71 -22.19 13.87
N MET A 147 -16.50 -21.82 14.32
CA MET A 147 -15.24 -22.30 13.79
C MET A 147 -15.06 -23.82 13.98
N THR A 148 -14.28 -24.42 13.09
CA THR A 148 -14.01 -25.87 13.04
C THR A 148 -12.52 -26.21 13.14
N ILE A 149 -11.64 -25.21 13.02
CA ILE A 149 -10.18 -25.34 13.10
C ILE A 149 -9.67 -24.52 14.30
N LEU A 150 -8.72 -25.08 15.06
CA LEU A 150 -7.91 -24.36 16.05
C LEU A 150 -6.42 -24.56 15.72
N ARG A 151 -5.65 -23.48 15.67
CA ARG A 151 -4.18 -23.48 15.53
C ARG A 151 -3.54 -23.29 16.91
N ASN A 152 -2.71 -24.25 17.32
CA ASN A 152 -1.90 -24.18 18.54
C ASN A 152 -0.43 -23.98 18.17
N GLY A 153 0.31 -23.24 18.99
CA GLY A 153 1.75 -23.09 18.86
C GLY A 153 2.52 -24.13 19.67
N LEU A 154 3.44 -24.83 19.00
CA LEU A 154 4.40 -25.76 19.57
C LEU A 154 5.60 -24.96 20.11
N GLY A 155 5.70 -24.86 21.44
CA GLY A 155 6.64 -23.98 22.11
C GLY A 155 8.13 -24.25 21.84
N SER A 156 8.92 -23.18 21.77
CA SER A 156 10.39 -23.20 21.58
C SER A 156 11.17 -22.61 22.76
N ALA A 157 10.51 -21.84 23.63
CA ALA A 157 11.18 -21.05 24.65
C ALA A 157 11.72 -21.93 25.80
N THR A 158 12.86 -21.54 26.35
CA THR A 158 13.49 -22.21 27.51
C THR A 158 12.82 -21.86 28.85
N SER A 159 11.97 -20.83 28.86
CA SER A 159 11.26 -20.30 30.03
C SER A 159 9.88 -19.75 29.62
N ASP A 160 9.00 -19.48 30.58
CA ASP A 160 7.65 -18.93 30.40
C ASP A 160 7.44 -17.53 31.01
N PRO A 161 8.31 -16.53 30.76
CA PRO A 161 7.90 -15.13 30.96
C PRO A 161 6.69 -14.82 30.06
N PHE A 162 5.98 -13.75 30.39
CA PHE A 162 4.75 -13.32 29.72
C PHE A 162 4.88 -13.37 28.18
N ASP A 163 3.81 -13.83 27.52
CA ASP A 163 3.69 -14.05 26.07
C ASP A 163 4.48 -15.22 25.46
N LEU A 164 5.43 -15.89 26.12
CA LEU A 164 6.19 -17.00 25.49
C LEU A 164 5.48 -18.36 25.58
N MET A 165 5.75 -19.24 24.60
CA MET A 165 5.32 -20.65 24.60
C MET A 165 6.51 -21.57 24.87
N LYS A 166 6.40 -22.42 25.90
CA LYS A 166 7.52 -23.14 26.49
C LYS A 166 7.76 -24.47 25.80
N SER A 167 9.01 -24.77 25.52
CA SER A 167 9.37 -26.04 24.89
C SER A 167 9.15 -27.22 25.83
N ILE A 168 8.68 -28.34 25.26
CA ILE A 168 8.71 -29.66 25.89
C ILE A 168 10.13 -30.24 26.03
N ALA A 169 11.15 -29.63 25.42
CA ALA A 169 12.55 -30.07 25.48
C ALA A 169 13.53 -28.90 25.72
N PRO A 170 13.33 -28.06 26.76
CA PRO A 170 13.97 -26.74 26.89
C PRO A 170 15.46 -26.79 27.26
N VAL A 171 16.02 -27.99 27.50
CA VAL A 171 17.41 -28.21 27.90
C VAL A 171 18.13 -29.00 26.82
N ALA A 172 19.24 -28.47 26.32
CA ALA A 172 20.07 -29.14 25.32
C ALA A 172 20.58 -30.49 25.84
N PRO A 173 20.50 -31.58 25.05
CA PRO A 173 21.12 -32.86 25.40
C PRO A 173 22.64 -32.80 25.18
N ALA A 174 23.36 -33.84 25.60
CA ALA A 174 24.82 -33.89 25.52
C ALA A 174 25.40 -33.82 24.08
N SER A 175 24.62 -34.20 23.06
CA SER A 175 24.94 -34.03 21.65
C SER A 175 23.66 -34.10 20.81
N ASN A 176 23.74 -33.72 19.53
CA ASN A 176 22.65 -33.84 18.56
C ASN A 176 22.08 -35.27 18.39
N SER A 177 22.87 -36.30 18.72
CA SER A 177 22.49 -37.72 18.66
C SER A 177 21.97 -38.30 19.98
N SER A 178 22.05 -37.53 21.07
CA SER A 178 21.59 -37.96 22.40
C SER A 178 20.08 -37.78 22.55
N ALA A 179 19.45 -38.64 23.36
CA ALA A 179 18.01 -38.53 23.62
C ALA A 179 17.65 -37.18 24.26
N LEU A 180 16.52 -36.59 23.83
CA LEU A 180 15.98 -35.37 24.42
C LEU A 180 15.31 -35.66 25.77
N ASN A 181 15.54 -34.78 26.73
CA ASN A 181 14.87 -34.82 28.04
C ASN A 181 13.52 -34.10 27.93
N PHE A 182 12.46 -34.88 27.68
CA PHE A 182 11.12 -34.33 27.50
C PHE A 182 10.42 -34.04 28.83
N ILE A 183 9.84 -32.85 28.94
CA ILE A 183 8.89 -32.44 29.98
C ILE A 183 7.48 -32.54 29.38
N PRO A 184 6.55 -33.30 30.00
CA PRO A 184 5.16 -33.35 29.53
C PRO A 184 4.51 -31.96 29.58
N LEU A 185 3.96 -31.52 28.44
CA LEU A 185 3.17 -30.29 28.20
C LEU A 185 3.19 -29.28 29.35
N PRO A 186 4.26 -28.46 29.48
CA PRO A 186 4.39 -27.53 30.60
C PRO A 186 3.21 -26.57 30.64
N ARG A 187 2.61 -26.39 31.83
CA ARG A 187 1.44 -25.53 32.05
C ARG A 187 0.28 -25.80 31.07
N GLU A 188 0.03 -27.09 30.77
CA GLU A 188 -0.98 -27.52 29.79
C GLU A 188 -0.76 -26.94 28.38
N ASP A 189 0.52 -26.81 28.00
CA ASP A 189 0.99 -26.17 26.76
C ASP A 189 0.50 -24.70 26.69
N GLU A 190 0.75 -23.95 27.76
CA GLU A 190 0.21 -22.60 27.98
C GLU A 190 -1.34 -22.51 27.84
N TYR A 191 -2.04 -23.51 28.42
CA TYR A 191 -3.50 -23.73 28.34
C TYR A 191 -4.07 -24.08 26.95
N GLN A 192 -3.22 -24.33 25.95
CA GLN A 192 -3.68 -24.75 24.62
C GLN A 192 -4.32 -26.15 24.66
N VAL A 193 -3.91 -27.03 25.58
CA VAL A 193 -4.60 -28.32 25.82
C VAL A 193 -6.01 -28.10 26.36
N TRP A 194 -6.17 -27.27 27.40
CA TRP A 194 -7.48 -26.91 27.94
C TRP A 194 -8.39 -26.31 26.87
N LEU A 195 -7.88 -25.35 26.10
CA LEU A 195 -8.63 -24.70 25.03
C LEU A 195 -9.04 -25.70 23.94
N SER A 196 -8.14 -26.62 23.57
CA SER A 196 -8.44 -27.67 22.60
C SER A 196 -9.62 -28.54 23.05
N HIS A 197 -9.70 -28.88 24.34
CA HIS A 197 -10.88 -29.58 24.88
C HIS A 197 -12.15 -28.72 24.83
N GLN A 198 -12.08 -27.43 25.16
CA GLN A 198 -13.22 -26.51 25.07
C GLN A 198 -13.71 -26.31 23.64
N ALA A 199 -12.79 -26.29 22.67
CA ALA A 199 -13.07 -26.18 21.25
C ALA A 199 -13.68 -27.46 20.69
N ILE A 200 -13.07 -28.63 20.97
CA ILE A 200 -13.54 -29.94 20.50
C ILE A 200 -14.93 -30.27 21.05
N SER A 201 -15.19 -30.01 22.33
CA SER A 201 -16.53 -30.19 22.93
C SER A 201 -17.61 -29.28 22.32
N ARG A 202 -17.21 -28.17 21.69
CA ARG A 202 -18.08 -27.27 20.90
C ARG A 202 -18.08 -27.59 19.39
N GLY A 203 -17.43 -28.68 18.99
CA GLY A 203 -17.42 -29.19 17.62
C GLY A 203 -16.35 -28.58 16.71
N VAL A 204 -15.21 -28.16 17.24
CA VAL A 204 -13.96 -28.11 16.45
C VAL A 204 -13.53 -29.54 16.17
N ASN A 205 -13.16 -29.83 14.92
CA ASN A 205 -12.83 -31.18 14.46
C ASN A 205 -11.38 -31.29 13.95
N THR A 206 -10.68 -30.16 13.85
CA THR A 206 -9.31 -30.10 13.33
C THR A 206 -8.43 -29.26 14.24
N ILE A 207 -7.41 -29.89 14.80
CA ILE A 207 -6.30 -29.21 15.48
C ILE A 207 -5.12 -29.16 14.52
N TYR A 208 -4.63 -27.94 14.27
CA TYR A 208 -3.36 -27.66 13.61
C TYR A 208 -2.35 -27.28 14.70
N ALA A 209 -1.23 -27.99 14.81
CA ALA A 209 -0.13 -27.59 15.69
C ALA A 209 1.04 -27.08 14.85
N ASP A 210 1.60 -25.92 15.17
CA ASP A 210 2.64 -25.31 14.36
C ASP A 210 3.78 -24.71 15.21
N ALA A 211 5.00 -24.81 14.73
CA ALA A 211 6.20 -24.41 15.46
C ALA A 211 6.82 -23.15 14.84
N TRP A 212 6.78 -22.05 15.59
CA TRP A 212 7.47 -20.80 15.21
C TRP A 212 8.99 -20.96 15.10
N SER A 213 9.56 -21.88 15.88
CA SER A 213 11.00 -22.15 15.88
C SER A 213 11.30 -23.54 16.43
N ALA A 214 12.44 -24.11 16.02
CA ALA A 214 13.11 -25.13 16.82
C ALA A 214 13.71 -24.51 18.09
N ASP A 215 14.03 -25.32 19.09
CA ASP A 215 14.76 -24.88 20.28
C ASP A 215 16.11 -24.27 19.89
N GLY A 216 16.54 -23.22 20.60
CA GLY A 216 17.74 -22.46 20.23
C GLY A 216 19.02 -23.30 20.07
N TYR A 217 19.18 -24.38 20.84
CA TYR A 217 20.33 -25.28 20.72
C TYR A 217 20.34 -26.15 19.44
N MET A 218 19.22 -26.22 18.72
CA MET A 218 19.09 -26.88 17.41
C MET A 218 19.34 -25.92 16.24
N LYS A 219 19.58 -24.62 16.49
CA LYS A 219 19.64 -23.56 15.49
C LYS A 219 21.03 -22.93 15.35
N THR A 220 21.31 -22.39 14.16
CA THR A 220 22.60 -21.76 13.81
C THR A 220 22.99 -20.58 14.70
N ASN A 221 22.01 -19.90 15.31
CA ASN A 221 22.20 -18.72 16.15
C ASN A 221 22.13 -19.01 17.67
N GLY A 222 21.86 -20.25 18.10
CA GLY A 222 21.81 -20.62 19.51
C GLY A 222 20.58 -20.13 20.30
N THR A 223 19.59 -19.52 19.63
CA THR A 223 18.38 -18.93 20.25
C THR A 223 17.15 -19.22 19.39
N ASP A 224 15.96 -19.31 19.98
CA ASP A 224 14.71 -19.51 19.26
C ASP A 224 14.16 -18.23 18.61
N SER A 225 14.57 -17.05 19.08
CA SER A 225 14.30 -15.76 18.41
C SER A 225 15.31 -15.42 17.30
N TYR A 226 15.14 -14.26 16.67
CA TYR A 226 16.08 -13.60 15.76
C TYR A 226 16.41 -14.43 14.50
N GLY A 227 15.41 -15.11 13.96
CA GLY A 227 15.54 -15.94 12.77
C GLY A 227 16.58 -17.05 12.97
N GLY A 228 17.51 -17.18 12.02
CA GLY A 228 18.46 -18.29 12.01
C GLY A 228 17.81 -19.61 11.57
N TYR A 229 18.63 -20.61 11.29
CA TYR A 229 18.20 -21.81 10.57
C TYR A 229 18.36 -23.06 11.42
N LEU A 230 17.60 -24.12 11.10
CA LEU A 230 17.80 -25.45 11.65
C LEU A 230 19.19 -25.99 11.26
N CYS A 231 19.97 -26.43 12.24
CA CYS A 231 21.30 -27.00 11.99
C CYS A 231 21.19 -28.31 11.19
N GLY A 232 21.80 -28.36 10.00
CA GLY A 232 21.85 -29.55 9.14
C GLY A 232 21.03 -29.49 7.85
N VAL A 233 20.23 -28.44 7.63
CA VAL A 233 19.61 -28.17 6.31
C VAL A 233 20.64 -27.58 5.32
N THR A 234 20.31 -27.56 4.03
CA THR A 234 21.21 -27.04 2.98
C THR A 234 21.67 -25.62 3.29
N GLY A 235 22.97 -25.38 3.12
CA GLY A 235 23.59 -24.08 3.37
C GLY A 235 23.88 -23.78 4.85
N THR A 236 23.57 -24.69 5.79
CA THR A 236 23.84 -24.49 7.22
C THR A 236 24.85 -25.50 7.75
N SER A 237 25.69 -25.07 8.70
CA SER A 237 26.64 -25.93 9.40
C SER A 237 26.82 -25.42 10.82
N CYS A 238 26.71 -26.33 11.78
CA CYS A 238 26.80 -26.03 13.21
C CYS A 238 27.85 -26.93 13.85
N ALA A 239 28.69 -26.38 14.73
CA ALA A 239 29.66 -27.17 15.49
C ALA A 239 29.00 -28.22 16.41
N SER A 240 27.71 -28.05 16.73
CA SER A 240 26.89 -28.98 17.49
C SER A 240 26.31 -30.14 16.66
N GLY A 241 26.51 -30.16 15.33
CA GLY A 241 26.05 -31.22 14.41
C GLY A 241 24.72 -30.94 13.69
N ASP A 242 24.18 -31.98 13.05
CA ASP A 242 22.86 -31.98 12.39
C ASP A 242 21.76 -32.30 13.42
N TRP A 243 20.78 -31.40 13.58
CA TRP A 243 19.71 -31.51 14.56
C TRP A 243 18.35 -31.90 13.96
N ARG A 244 18.25 -32.12 12.64
CA ARG A 244 16.96 -32.41 11.97
C ARG A 244 16.24 -33.60 12.58
N GLN A 245 16.92 -34.71 12.82
CA GLN A 245 16.27 -35.89 13.43
C GLN A 245 15.79 -35.61 14.87
N SER A 246 16.53 -34.81 15.64
CA SER A 246 16.14 -34.47 17.02
C SER A 246 14.96 -33.50 17.07
N TYR A 247 14.88 -32.53 16.14
CA TYR A 247 13.70 -31.68 16.00
C TYR A 247 12.47 -32.49 15.54
N ALA A 248 12.61 -33.40 14.57
CA ALA A 248 11.53 -34.31 14.17
C ALA A 248 11.06 -35.22 15.33
N ASN A 249 11.99 -35.70 16.17
CA ASN A 249 11.66 -36.48 17.36
C ASN A 249 10.87 -35.65 18.41
N LYS A 250 11.21 -34.36 18.58
CA LYS A 250 10.44 -33.43 19.43
C LYS A 250 9.01 -33.27 18.91
N ILE A 251 8.84 -33.04 17.60
CA ILE A 251 7.52 -32.88 16.98
C ILE A 251 6.66 -34.15 17.18
N VAL A 252 7.23 -35.35 16.96
CA VAL A 252 6.56 -36.62 17.26
C VAL A 252 6.13 -36.71 18.72
N LYS A 253 7.01 -36.37 19.67
CA LYS A 253 6.68 -36.42 21.10
C LYS A 253 5.55 -35.47 21.47
N TYR A 254 5.55 -34.25 20.93
CA TYR A 254 4.48 -33.27 21.15
C TYR A 254 3.12 -33.81 20.68
N ILE A 255 3.07 -34.37 19.46
CA ILE A 255 1.84 -35.00 18.92
C ILE A 255 1.39 -36.18 19.79
N GLN A 256 2.32 -37.01 20.27
CA GLN A 256 2.02 -38.13 21.16
C GLN A 256 1.47 -37.66 22.51
N ASP A 257 1.98 -36.56 23.07
CA ASP A 257 1.47 -36.00 24.32
C ASP A 257 0.07 -35.41 24.16
N TYR A 258 -0.21 -34.73 23.04
CA TYR A 258 -1.58 -34.30 22.70
C TYR A 258 -2.52 -35.50 22.54
N ALA A 259 -2.08 -36.56 21.85
CA ALA A 259 -2.86 -37.78 21.68
C ALA A 259 -3.09 -38.52 23.02
N ALA A 260 -2.14 -38.48 23.95
CA ALA A 260 -2.30 -39.01 25.31
C ALA A 260 -3.34 -38.21 26.13
N ASN A 261 -3.53 -36.93 25.83
CA ASN A 261 -4.64 -36.11 26.34
C ASN A 261 -5.94 -36.28 25.51
N GLY A 262 -6.00 -37.23 24.57
CA GLY A 262 -7.19 -37.47 23.75
C GLY A 262 -7.41 -36.45 22.62
N ILE A 263 -6.43 -35.58 22.34
CA ILE A 263 -6.50 -34.57 21.28
C ILE A 263 -5.75 -35.07 20.05
N THR A 264 -6.44 -35.20 18.91
CA THR A 264 -5.80 -35.59 17.64
C THR A 264 -5.30 -34.37 16.89
N VAL A 265 -3.99 -34.19 16.83
CA VAL A 265 -3.34 -33.22 15.93
C VAL A 265 -3.44 -33.75 14.49
N LYS A 266 -4.25 -33.11 13.64
CA LYS A 266 -4.49 -33.53 12.25
C LYS A 266 -3.37 -33.08 11.33
N TYR A 267 -2.93 -31.82 11.49
CA TYR A 267 -1.84 -31.21 10.74
C TYR A 267 -0.74 -30.76 11.69
N VAL A 268 0.52 -30.89 11.25
CA VAL A 268 1.67 -30.35 11.97
C VAL A 268 2.54 -29.50 11.05
N GLY A 269 2.80 -28.27 11.47
CA GLY A 269 3.74 -27.33 10.88
C GLY A 269 5.03 -27.30 11.67
N PHE A 270 6.11 -26.84 11.04
CA PHE A 270 7.45 -26.81 11.64
C PHE A 270 8.18 -25.48 11.41
N LEU A 271 7.48 -24.50 10.83
CA LEU A 271 7.92 -23.15 10.46
C LEU A 271 6.70 -22.22 10.55
N ASN A 272 6.90 -21.01 11.08
CA ASN A 272 5.98 -19.88 10.92
C ASN A 272 6.76 -18.72 10.31
N GLU A 273 6.22 -18.09 9.26
CA GLU A 273 6.81 -16.94 8.55
C GLU A 273 8.33 -17.08 8.31
N PRO A 274 8.80 -18.19 7.71
CA PRO A 274 10.23 -18.48 7.57
C PRO A 274 10.99 -17.55 6.60
N ASP A 275 10.34 -16.52 6.05
CA ASP A 275 10.93 -15.35 5.40
C ASP A 275 11.35 -14.24 6.38
N LEU A 276 10.82 -14.22 7.60
CA LEU A 276 11.03 -13.16 8.59
C LEU A 276 12.13 -13.48 9.62
N ASN A 277 12.66 -12.41 10.22
CA ASN A 277 13.57 -12.45 11.35
C ASN A 277 13.03 -11.48 12.41
N THR A 278 12.60 -12.00 13.57
CA THR A 278 11.81 -11.25 14.54
C THR A 278 12.39 -11.37 15.95
N THR A 279 11.98 -10.47 16.86
CA THR A 279 12.45 -10.48 18.26
C THR A 279 11.86 -11.63 19.09
N TYR A 280 10.78 -12.25 18.60
CA TYR A 280 10.13 -13.43 19.15
C TYR A 280 10.56 -14.70 18.39
N ALA A 281 10.03 -15.85 18.82
CA ALA A 281 10.32 -17.16 18.21
C ALA A 281 10.17 -17.11 16.69
N SER A 282 11.25 -17.38 15.96
CA SER A 282 11.31 -17.34 14.50
C SER A 282 12.41 -18.28 13.99
N MET A 283 12.18 -18.99 12.89
CA MET A 283 13.17 -19.83 12.24
C MET A 283 13.06 -19.70 10.74
N GLN A 284 14.16 -19.29 10.11
CA GLN A 284 14.20 -19.04 8.68
C GLN A 284 14.38 -20.34 7.89
N SER A 285 13.74 -20.37 6.72
CA SER A 285 13.84 -21.46 5.75
C SER A 285 13.41 -20.97 4.37
N ASP A 286 14.18 -21.34 3.35
CA ASP A 286 13.69 -21.40 1.97
C ASP A 286 12.98 -22.74 1.71
N GLY A 287 12.46 -22.94 0.50
CA GLY A 287 11.78 -24.17 0.10
C GLY A 287 12.68 -25.41 0.00
N ARG A 288 13.98 -25.26 -0.27
CA ARG A 288 14.94 -26.37 -0.30
C ARG A 288 15.29 -26.82 1.12
N GLN A 289 15.46 -25.87 2.04
CA GLN A 289 15.69 -26.13 3.45
C GLN A 289 14.46 -26.74 4.13
N ALA A 290 13.25 -26.33 3.72
CA ALA A 290 12.01 -26.96 4.16
C ALA A 290 11.93 -28.42 3.68
N ALA A 291 12.25 -28.67 2.41
CA ALA A 291 12.37 -30.02 1.84
C ALA A 291 13.38 -30.91 2.60
N ASP A 292 14.58 -30.38 2.91
CA ASP A 292 15.59 -31.11 3.70
C ASP A 292 15.14 -31.55 5.09
N PHE A 293 14.12 -30.89 5.66
CA PHE A 293 13.49 -31.29 6.92
C PHE A 293 12.25 -32.17 6.70
N ILE A 294 11.45 -31.94 5.66
CA ILE A 294 10.33 -32.80 5.27
C ILE A 294 10.81 -34.25 5.03
N GLU A 295 11.98 -34.42 4.40
CA GLU A 295 12.64 -35.73 4.22
C GLU A 295 12.93 -36.47 5.54
N VAL A 296 13.08 -35.74 6.65
CA VAL A 296 13.34 -36.32 7.98
C VAL A 296 12.02 -36.47 8.76
N LEU A 297 11.16 -35.45 8.75
CA LEU A 297 9.90 -35.43 9.50
C LEU A 297 8.90 -36.47 8.98
N TYR A 298 8.71 -36.58 7.66
CA TYR A 298 7.72 -37.48 7.06
C TYR A 298 7.92 -38.95 7.45
N PRO A 299 9.11 -39.57 7.26
CA PRO A 299 9.33 -40.95 7.71
C PRO A 299 9.36 -41.08 9.24
N THR A 300 9.69 -40.02 9.98
CA THR A 300 9.70 -40.03 11.45
C THR A 300 8.26 -40.09 12.02
N LEU A 301 7.32 -39.33 11.45
CA LEU A 301 5.88 -39.42 11.75
C LEU A 301 5.33 -40.82 11.42
N ALA A 302 5.63 -41.34 10.23
CA ALA A 302 5.18 -42.66 9.78
C ALA A 302 5.73 -43.79 10.68
N LYS A 303 7.01 -43.74 11.06
CA LYS A 303 7.65 -44.69 11.98
C LYS A 303 7.04 -44.65 13.39
N ALA A 304 6.55 -43.49 13.82
CA ALA A 304 5.83 -43.33 15.08
C ALA A 304 4.36 -43.80 15.01
N GLY A 305 3.88 -44.25 13.86
CA GLY A 305 2.49 -44.68 13.65
C GLY A 305 1.47 -43.54 13.61
N LEU A 306 1.93 -42.29 13.47
CA LEU A 306 1.08 -41.10 13.48
C LEU A 306 0.43 -40.88 12.12
N LYS A 307 -0.85 -40.51 12.12
CA LYS A 307 -1.62 -40.12 10.91
C LYS A 307 -1.58 -38.62 10.63
N THR A 308 -0.92 -37.85 11.49
CA THR A 308 -0.75 -36.40 11.35
C THR A 308 -0.01 -36.09 10.06
N GLN A 309 -0.54 -35.15 9.28
CA GLN A 309 0.04 -34.76 8.00
C GLN A 309 0.86 -33.47 8.14
N ILE A 310 1.88 -33.31 7.29
CA ILE A 310 2.72 -32.11 7.31
C ILE A 310 1.98 -30.94 6.64
N ALA A 311 1.91 -29.81 7.33
CA ALA A 311 1.58 -28.51 6.77
C ALA A 311 2.88 -27.74 6.50
N CYS A 312 2.95 -26.99 5.40
CA CYS A 312 4.06 -26.08 5.15
C CYS A 312 3.65 -24.95 4.20
N CYS A 313 4.21 -23.74 4.31
CA CYS A 313 5.25 -23.32 5.26
C CYS A 313 4.89 -22.07 6.07
N ASP A 314 3.61 -21.70 6.11
CA ASP A 314 3.08 -20.53 6.83
C ASP A 314 3.89 -19.25 6.48
N GLY A 315 4.29 -19.09 5.21
CA GLY A 315 5.00 -17.89 4.73
C GLY A 315 4.18 -16.62 4.95
N SER A 316 4.83 -15.49 5.28
CA SER A 316 4.15 -14.27 5.79
C SER A 316 3.17 -13.59 4.82
N GLY A 317 3.18 -14.00 3.56
CA GLY A 317 2.24 -13.61 2.52
C GLY A 317 2.11 -14.67 1.44
N TRP A 318 1.09 -14.50 0.60
CA TRP A 318 0.69 -15.45 -0.44
C TRP A 318 1.79 -15.69 -1.49
N GLN A 319 2.64 -14.71 -1.76
CA GLN A 319 3.80 -14.83 -2.65
C GLN A 319 5.01 -15.48 -1.96
N GLN A 320 5.27 -15.16 -0.69
CA GLN A 320 6.39 -15.77 0.06
C GLN A 320 6.20 -17.29 0.20
N GLU A 321 4.96 -17.76 0.33
CA GLU A 321 4.68 -19.20 0.32
C GLU A 321 4.89 -19.83 -1.07
N ARG A 322 4.56 -19.15 -2.18
CA ARG A 322 4.80 -19.71 -3.53
C ARG A 322 6.27 -20.03 -3.77
N GLU A 323 7.16 -19.17 -3.29
CA GLU A 323 8.60 -19.36 -3.40
C GLU A 323 9.06 -20.63 -2.64
N ARG A 324 8.45 -20.89 -1.47
CA ARG A 324 8.71 -22.08 -0.64
C ARG A 324 8.14 -23.34 -1.26
N LEU A 325 6.88 -23.33 -1.64
CA LEU A 325 6.24 -24.43 -2.37
C LEU A 325 7.02 -24.77 -3.65
N THR A 326 7.48 -23.77 -4.41
CA THR A 326 8.31 -24.00 -5.62
C THR A 326 9.61 -24.71 -5.27
N GLY A 327 10.30 -24.32 -4.20
CA GLY A 327 11.51 -25.02 -3.73
C GLY A 327 11.25 -26.47 -3.30
N ILE A 328 10.12 -26.72 -2.62
CA ILE A 328 9.68 -28.07 -2.22
C ILE A 328 9.32 -28.92 -3.45
N GLN A 329 8.64 -28.34 -4.44
CA GLN A 329 8.32 -29.00 -5.71
C GLN A 329 9.57 -29.37 -6.50
N LEU A 330 10.56 -28.46 -6.59
CA LEU A 330 11.86 -28.72 -7.22
C LEU A 330 12.69 -29.77 -6.48
N ALA A 331 12.48 -29.94 -5.17
CA ALA A 331 13.08 -31.03 -4.39
C ALA A 331 12.36 -32.38 -4.56
N GLY A 332 11.13 -32.40 -5.06
CA GLY A 332 10.28 -33.60 -5.23
C GLY A 332 9.36 -33.91 -4.04
N ASP A 333 9.28 -33.01 -3.05
CA ASP A 333 8.72 -33.31 -1.73
C ASP A 333 7.25 -32.90 -1.53
N GLU A 334 6.61 -32.25 -2.51
CA GLU A 334 5.18 -31.87 -2.41
C GLU A 334 4.30 -33.09 -2.06
N SER A 335 4.63 -34.28 -2.57
CA SER A 335 3.89 -35.51 -2.28
C SER A 335 3.75 -35.82 -0.78
N LYS A 336 4.74 -35.43 0.03
CA LYS A 336 4.85 -35.66 1.48
C LYS A 336 4.05 -34.65 2.32
N LEU A 337 3.63 -33.52 1.74
CA LEU A 337 2.74 -32.56 2.38
C LEU A 337 1.30 -33.09 2.42
N GLY A 338 0.55 -32.77 3.48
CA GLY A 338 -0.91 -32.88 3.52
C GLY A 338 -1.61 -31.57 3.18
N LEU A 339 -0.97 -30.44 3.51
CA LEU A 339 -1.55 -29.11 3.44
C LEU A 339 -0.47 -28.09 3.02
N VAL A 340 -0.84 -27.13 2.17
CA VAL A 340 -0.06 -25.91 1.89
C VAL A 340 -0.64 -24.76 2.71
N THR A 341 0.20 -23.95 3.34
CA THR A 341 -0.21 -22.94 4.31
C THR A 341 0.47 -21.60 4.07
N ALA A 342 -0.29 -20.50 4.12
CA ALA A 342 0.21 -19.14 3.90
C ALA A 342 -0.50 -18.12 4.81
N HIS A 343 0.17 -17.01 5.11
CA HIS A 343 -0.42 -15.88 5.80
C HIS A 343 -0.94 -14.82 4.81
N GLY A 344 -1.58 -13.78 5.33
CA GLY A 344 -2.12 -12.66 4.54
C GLY A 344 -1.46 -11.29 4.75
N TYR A 345 -0.30 -11.22 5.42
CA TYR A 345 0.28 -9.95 5.88
C TYR A 345 1.15 -9.24 4.83
N SER A 346 2.22 -9.90 4.36
CA SER A 346 3.21 -9.31 3.45
C SER A 346 2.64 -9.06 2.05
N ASP A 347 1.81 -9.99 1.57
CA ASP A 347 0.88 -9.78 0.48
C ASP A 347 -0.41 -10.57 0.69
N TYR A 348 -1.51 -10.01 0.19
CA TYR A 348 -2.85 -10.56 0.36
C TYR A 348 -3.08 -11.82 -0.48
N PRO A 349 -3.97 -12.74 -0.04
CA PRO A 349 -4.43 -13.85 -0.85
C PRO A 349 -4.83 -13.40 -2.27
N SER A 350 -4.18 -14.00 -3.26
CA SER A 350 -4.25 -13.56 -4.66
C SER A 350 -4.77 -14.68 -5.57
N TYR A 351 -3.98 -15.13 -6.55
CA TYR A 351 -4.38 -16.23 -7.44
C TYR A 351 -4.33 -17.60 -6.72
N PRO A 352 -4.86 -18.69 -7.30
CA PRO A 352 -4.65 -20.04 -6.76
C PRO A 352 -3.17 -20.44 -6.71
N PHE A 353 -2.80 -21.37 -5.83
CA PHE A 353 -1.50 -22.05 -5.89
C PHE A 353 -1.50 -23.14 -6.96
N ASN A 354 -0.34 -23.41 -7.54
CA ASN A 354 -0.16 -24.53 -8.47
C ASN A 354 0.19 -25.80 -7.70
N THR A 355 -0.81 -26.39 -7.03
CA THR A 355 -0.69 -27.61 -6.23
C THR A 355 -1.95 -28.45 -6.35
N THR A 356 -1.83 -29.74 -6.03
CA THR A 356 -2.99 -30.66 -5.85
C THR A 356 -3.41 -30.80 -4.39
N LYS A 357 -2.66 -30.20 -3.45
CA LYS A 357 -2.96 -30.21 -2.02
C LYS A 357 -4.02 -29.16 -1.69
N HIS A 358 -4.64 -29.33 -0.52
CA HIS A 358 -5.45 -28.25 0.04
C HIS A 358 -4.54 -27.07 0.43
N VAL A 359 -5.06 -25.85 0.31
CA VAL A 359 -4.37 -24.59 0.63
C VAL A 359 -5.16 -23.87 1.71
N TRP A 360 -4.53 -23.53 2.83
CA TRP A 360 -5.15 -22.69 3.86
C TRP A 360 -4.46 -21.33 3.96
N GLN A 361 -5.26 -20.29 4.20
CA GLN A 361 -4.75 -19.09 4.86
C GLN A 361 -4.75 -19.37 6.37
N THR A 362 -3.59 -19.41 7.01
CA THR A 362 -3.41 -19.93 8.38
C THR A 362 -3.19 -18.87 9.46
N GLU A 363 -2.76 -17.66 9.08
CA GLU A 363 -2.79 -16.50 9.97
C GLU A 363 -2.98 -15.19 9.19
N TRP A 364 -3.89 -14.34 9.67
CA TRP A 364 -4.05 -12.98 9.17
C TRP A 364 -4.85 -12.13 10.16
N SER A 365 -4.42 -10.88 10.36
CA SER A 365 -5.11 -9.84 11.15
C SER A 365 -4.67 -8.43 10.74
N THR A 366 -5.02 -7.39 11.51
CA THR A 366 -4.58 -6.00 11.26
C THR A 366 -4.09 -5.31 12.53
N PHE A 367 -3.10 -4.43 12.36
CA PHE A 367 -2.42 -3.70 13.43
C PHE A 367 -2.91 -2.25 13.59
N ASP A 368 -4.09 -1.92 13.04
CA ASP A 368 -4.74 -0.63 13.24
C ASP A 368 -5.43 -0.56 14.62
N PRO A 369 -5.74 0.64 15.14
CA PRO A 369 -6.36 0.79 16.47
C PRO A 369 -7.72 0.11 16.57
N ILE A 370 -8.06 -0.38 17.77
CA ILE A 370 -9.28 -1.16 18.05
C ILE A 370 -10.52 -0.60 17.34
N ASN A 371 -11.16 -1.48 16.57
CA ASN A 371 -12.40 -1.21 15.85
C ASN A 371 -13.40 -2.34 16.09
N TYR A 372 -14.65 -1.96 16.39
CA TYR A 372 -15.77 -2.87 16.63
C TYR A 372 -16.79 -2.89 15.47
N ALA A 373 -16.74 -1.92 14.56
CA ALA A 373 -17.77 -1.69 13.56
C ALA A 373 -17.82 -2.79 12.49
N TRP A 374 -19.01 -2.99 11.91
CA TRP A 374 -19.11 -3.67 10.63
C TRP A 374 -18.58 -2.79 9.51
N TYR A 375 -18.94 -1.50 9.51
CA TYR A 375 -18.47 -0.51 8.55
C TYR A 375 -18.35 0.87 9.21
N SER A 376 -17.13 1.41 9.27
CA SER A 376 -16.81 2.68 9.93
C SER A 376 -17.14 3.96 9.13
N GLY A 377 -17.54 3.81 7.86
CA GLY A 377 -17.89 4.92 6.98
C GLY A 377 -16.68 5.59 6.31
N GLY A 378 -16.49 5.33 5.01
CA GLY A 378 -15.61 6.09 4.10
C GLY A 378 -14.09 6.02 4.32
N ASN A 379 -13.62 5.72 5.54
CA ASN A 379 -12.20 5.54 5.84
C ASN A 379 -11.70 4.11 5.61
N GLY A 380 -12.63 3.13 5.54
CA GLY A 380 -12.33 1.73 5.21
C GLY A 380 -11.18 1.17 6.04
N PHE A 381 -11.31 1.23 7.38
CA PHE A 381 -10.30 0.62 8.24
C PHE A 381 -10.15 -0.86 7.86
N GLN A 382 -8.91 -1.34 7.84
CA GLN A 382 -8.63 -2.74 7.47
C GLN A 382 -9.27 -3.72 8.47
N SER A 383 -9.62 -3.22 9.66
CA SER A 383 -10.35 -3.90 10.72
C SER A 383 -11.88 -3.87 10.65
N ASP A 384 -12.50 -3.18 9.69
CA ASP A 384 -13.96 -3.18 9.51
C ASP A 384 -14.46 -4.60 9.21
N GLY A 385 -15.60 -4.99 9.79
CA GLY A 385 -16.22 -6.30 9.53
C GLY A 385 -16.49 -6.56 8.04
N ILE A 386 -16.94 -5.54 7.29
CA ILE A 386 -17.18 -5.66 5.84
C ILE A 386 -15.87 -5.83 5.04
N THR A 387 -14.76 -5.26 5.50
CA THR A 387 -13.43 -5.51 4.89
C THR A 387 -13.08 -6.99 5.04
N TRP A 388 -13.26 -7.55 6.23
CA TRP A 388 -13.01 -8.97 6.48
C TRP A 388 -13.95 -9.90 5.75
N ALA A 389 -15.24 -9.55 5.61
CA ALA A 389 -16.17 -10.30 4.78
C ALA A 389 -15.69 -10.37 3.32
N ASN A 390 -15.21 -9.26 2.75
CA ASN A 390 -14.65 -9.23 1.40
C ASN A 390 -13.32 -9.98 1.29
N ASN A 391 -12.46 -9.92 2.31
CA ASN A 391 -11.20 -10.68 2.33
C ASN A 391 -11.45 -12.19 2.29
N ILE A 392 -12.36 -12.69 3.14
CA ILE A 392 -12.73 -14.12 3.19
C ILE A 392 -13.43 -14.53 1.89
N HIS A 393 -14.31 -13.68 1.34
CA HIS A 393 -14.91 -13.91 0.02
C HIS A 393 -13.83 -14.06 -1.07
N ASN A 394 -12.87 -13.12 -1.16
CA ASN A 394 -11.80 -13.17 -2.17
C ASN A 394 -10.92 -14.42 -2.02
N LEU A 395 -10.57 -14.79 -0.79
CA LEU A 395 -9.79 -15.99 -0.48
C LEU A 395 -10.45 -17.26 -1.03
N PHE A 396 -11.76 -17.43 -0.83
CA PHE A 396 -12.48 -18.60 -1.34
C PHE A 396 -12.82 -18.50 -2.83
N ALA A 397 -13.23 -17.33 -3.33
CA ALA A 397 -13.68 -17.13 -4.71
C ALA A 397 -12.55 -17.02 -5.74
N VAL A 398 -11.45 -16.34 -5.38
CA VAL A 398 -10.36 -15.95 -6.28
C VAL A 398 -9.10 -16.75 -5.98
N SER A 399 -8.73 -16.87 -4.70
CA SER A 399 -7.51 -17.59 -4.30
C SER A 399 -7.70 -19.11 -4.20
N ASN A 400 -8.94 -19.60 -4.35
CA ASN A 400 -9.28 -21.03 -4.36
C ASN A 400 -8.76 -21.79 -3.13
N ALA A 401 -8.71 -21.13 -1.96
CA ALA A 401 -8.29 -21.75 -0.72
C ALA A 401 -9.38 -22.67 -0.14
N ASN A 402 -8.97 -23.65 0.65
CA ASN A 402 -9.83 -24.63 1.32
C ASN A 402 -10.17 -24.21 2.77
N GLY A 403 -9.34 -23.39 3.41
CA GLY A 403 -9.51 -22.98 4.81
C GLY A 403 -8.99 -21.58 5.11
N HIS A 404 -9.53 -20.97 6.16
CA HIS A 404 -9.29 -19.58 6.56
C HIS A 404 -9.16 -19.43 8.08
N LEU A 405 -8.03 -18.97 8.57
CA LEU A 405 -7.81 -18.71 10.00
C LEU A 405 -7.50 -17.22 10.23
N TYR A 406 -8.25 -16.60 11.15
CA TYR A 406 -7.82 -15.33 11.73
C TYR A 406 -6.65 -15.55 12.69
N TRP A 407 -5.95 -14.49 13.10
CA TRP A 407 -4.89 -14.61 14.10
C TRP A 407 -5.42 -15.01 15.48
N TRP A 408 -5.82 -14.08 16.34
CA TRP A 408 -6.37 -14.42 17.67
C TRP A 408 -7.90 -14.41 17.70
N GLY A 409 -8.50 -15.34 18.44
CA GLY A 409 -9.93 -15.34 18.70
C GLY A 409 -10.31 -14.30 19.76
N ALA A 410 -9.72 -14.39 20.94
CA ALA A 410 -9.97 -13.47 22.06
C ALA A 410 -8.69 -13.12 22.83
N ALA A 411 -8.37 -11.83 22.90
CA ALA A 411 -7.15 -11.34 23.54
C ALA A 411 -7.35 -10.01 24.25
N ASN A 412 -6.46 -9.71 25.20
CA ASN A 412 -6.31 -8.39 25.82
C ASN A 412 -5.26 -7.59 25.03
N THR A 413 -5.71 -6.93 23.97
CA THR A 413 -4.86 -6.18 23.02
C THR A 413 -5.32 -4.72 22.87
N THR A 414 -4.45 -3.89 22.29
CA THR A 414 -4.70 -2.48 21.97
C THR A 414 -4.90 -2.22 20.46
N ASP A 415 -4.94 -3.29 19.66
CA ASP A 415 -5.05 -3.30 18.20
C ASP A 415 -5.98 -4.42 17.71
N ASN A 416 -6.22 -4.52 16.40
CA ASN A 416 -7.18 -5.46 15.84
C ASN A 416 -6.66 -6.90 15.61
N GLN A 417 -5.62 -7.34 16.32
CA GLN A 417 -5.10 -8.71 16.20
C GLN A 417 -6.08 -9.81 16.65
N SER A 418 -7.10 -9.47 17.45
CA SER A 418 -8.15 -10.40 17.88
C SER A 418 -9.54 -10.11 17.27
N LEU A 419 -10.40 -11.13 17.23
CA LEU A 419 -11.81 -11.00 16.88
C LEU A 419 -12.69 -10.53 18.06
N MET A 420 -12.24 -10.77 19.29
CA MET A 420 -12.87 -10.30 20.53
C MET A 420 -11.83 -9.70 21.48
N PHE A 421 -12.22 -8.61 22.12
CA PHE A 421 -11.39 -7.89 23.08
C PHE A 421 -11.75 -8.29 24.50
N VAL A 422 -10.75 -8.64 25.29
CA VAL A 422 -10.89 -8.99 26.71
C VAL A 422 -10.24 -7.91 27.57
N ASN A 423 -10.97 -7.43 28.59
CA ASN A 423 -10.41 -6.53 29.60
C ASN A 423 -10.75 -7.06 31.02
N GLY A 424 -9.72 -7.26 31.83
CA GLY A 424 -9.84 -7.97 33.11
C GLY A 424 -10.44 -9.37 32.95
N THR A 425 -11.21 -9.81 33.95
CA THR A 425 -11.78 -11.17 34.01
C THR A 425 -13.26 -11.23 33.59
N SER A 426 -13.84 -10.14 33.05
CA SER A 426 -15.29 -10.05 32.83
C SER A 426 -15.74 -9.22 31.62
N GLU A 427 -14.96 -8.24 31.16
CA GLU A 427 -15.34 -7.43 30.00
C GLU A 427 -14.92 -8.14 28.72
N VAL A 428 -15.89 -8.48 27.87
CA VAL A 428 -15.67 -9.04 26.54
C VAL A 428 -16.40 -8.16 25.53
N ARG A 429 -15.69 -7.68 24.51
CA ARG A 429 -16.26 -6.83 23.45
C ARG A 429 -16.06 -7.46 22.08
N VAL A 430 -17.16 -7.64 21.38
CA VAL A 430 -17.24 -8.36 20.10
C VAL A 430 -17.12 -7.40 18.92
N THR A 431 -16.46 -7.84 17.85
CA THR A 431 -16.20 -7.01 16.66
C THR A 431 -17.07 -7.44 15.47
N GLY A 432 -17.30 -6.51 14.53
CA GLY A 432 -17.86 -6.83 13.22
C GLY A 432 -17.06 -7.89 12.44
N ARG A 433 -15.76 -8.08 12.75
CA ARG A 433 -14.92 -9.13 12.14
C ARG A 433 -15.37 -10.53 12.57
N LEU A 434 -15.72 -10.74 13.84
CA LEU A 434 -16.25 -12.05 14.28
C LEU A 434 -17.48 -12.44 13.45
N TRP A 435 -18.40 -11.49 13.26
CA TRP A 435 -19.64 -11.70 12.50
C TRP A 435 -19.41 -11.86 10.99
N ALA A 436 -18.31 -11.32 10.45
CA ALA A 436 -17.86 -11.60 9.08
C ALA A 436 -17.40 -13.07 8.93
N HIS A 437 -16.62 -13.57 9.88
CA HIS A 437 -16.19 -14.98 9.90
C HIS A 437 -17.37 -15.94 10.08
N ALA A 438 -18.38 -15.54 10.84
CA ALA A 438 -19.57 -16.35 11.10
C ALA A 438 -20.40 -16.68 9.85
N HIS A 439 -20.44 -15.79 8.85
CA HIS A 439 -21.06 -16.08 7.54
C HIS A 439 -20.38 -17.22 6.77
N PHE A 440 -19.13 -17.53 7.12
CA PHE A 440 -18.34 -18.63 6.59
C PHE A 440 -18.10 -19.73 7.63
N GLY A 441 -18.86 -19.77 8.73
CA GLY A 441 -18.76 -20.77 9.79
C GLY A 441 -19.70 -21.97 9.61
N LYS A 442 -19.57 -22.97 10.50
CA LYS A 442 -20.32 -24.26 10.41
C LYS A 442 -21.83 -24.18 10.56
N GLN A 443 -22.36 -23.01 10.90
CA GLN A 443 -23.80 -22.74 10.81
C GLN A 443 -24.29 -22.80 9.35
N PHE A 444 -23.45 -22.39 8.40
CA PHE A 444 -23.80 -22.26 6.97
C PHE A 444 -22.94 -23.15 6.07
N ILE A 445 -21.62 -23.21 6.29
CA ILE A 445 -20.68 -24.01 5.49
C ILE A 445 -20.00 -25.04 6.39
N ARG A 446 -20.23 -26.33 6.14
CA ARG A 446 -19.66 -27.42 6.93
C ARG A 446 -18.43 -28.00 6.24
N ALA A 447 -17.50 -28.55 7.02
CA ALA A 447 -16.34 -29.26 6.49
C ALA A 447 -16.79 -30.36 5.50
N GLY A 448 -16.14 -30.43 4.33
CA GLY A 448 -16.53 -31.31 3.22
C GLY A 448 -17.56 -30.72 2.25
N ALA A 449 -18.01 -29.48 2.47
CA ALA A 449 -18.77 -28.74 1.45
C ALA A 449 -17.87 -28.42 0.24
N TYR A 450 -18.44 -28.30 -0.96
CA TYR A 450 -17.71 -27.82 -2.14
C TYR A 450 -18.11 -26.38 -2.44
N ARG A 451 -17.15 -25.52 -2.76
CA ARG A 451 -17.46 -24.23 -3.39
C ARG A 451 -18.08 -24.50 -4.77
N VAL A 452 -19.19 -23.84 -5.06
CA VAL A 452 -19.91 -23.97 -6.34
C VAL A 452 -19.86 -22.65 -7.12
N ASP A 453 -20.24 -22.68 -8.40
CA ASP A 453 -20.28 -21.47 -9.21
C ASP A 453 -21.37 -20.50 -8.73
N ALA A 454 -20.99 -19.23 -8.64
CA ALA A 454 -21.85 -18.14 -8.19
C ALA A 454 -21.46 -16.87 -8.96
N THR A 455 -22.39 -16.33 -9.74
CA THR A 455 -22.17 -15.15 -10.58
C THR A 455 -23.24 -14.09 -10.35
N VAL A 456 -22.86 -12.82 -10.47
CA VAL A 456 -23.78 -11.67 -10.38
C VAL A 456 -23.88 -10.99 -11.74
N THR A 457 -25.10 -10.67 -12.15
CA THR A 457 -25.38 -9.78 -13.28
C THR A 457 -26.26 -8.62 -12.82
N GLY A 458 -26.11 -7.44 -13.46
CA GLY A 458 -26.88 -6.24 -13.10
C GLY A 458 -26.41 -5.48 -11.86
N SER A 459 -25.32 -5.90 -11.19
CA SER A 459 -24.61 -5.10 -10.19
C SER A 459 -23.13 -5.46 -10.11
N THR A 460 -22.29 -4.46 -9.89
CA THR A 460 -20.86 -4.59 -9.55
C THR A 460 -20.57 -4.19 -8.09
N ALA A 461 -21.61 -3.94 -7.29
CA ALA A 461 -21.50 -3.69 -5.85
C ALA A 461 -21.58 -4.98 -5.01
N LEU A 462 -22.05 -6.07 -5.62
CA LEU A 462 -22.30 -7.34 -4.94
C LEU A 462 -21.13 -8.30 -5.17
N ASN A 463 -20.55 -8.77 -4.08
CA ASN A 463 -19.65 -9.92 -4.09
C ASN A 463 -20.45 -11.14 -3.60
N VAL A 464 -20.33 -12.28 -4.28
CA VAL A 464 -21.09 -13.50 -3.97
C VAL A 464 -20.22 -14.73 -3.99
N THR A 465 -20.33 -15.55 -2.94
CA THR A 465 -19.74 -16.88 -2.84
C THR A 465 -20.85 -17.88 -2.50
N ALA A 466 -20.73 -19.11 -2.99
CA ALA A 466 -21.69 -20.16 -2.70
C ALA A 466 -20.99 -21.51 -2.45
N PHE A 467 -21.57 -22.30 -1.55
CA PHE A 467 -21.06 -23.60 -1.14
C PHE A 467 -22.22 -24.59 -1.01
N GLU A 468 -22.04 -25.79 -1.56
CA GLU A 468 -22.98 -26.91 -1.38
C GLU A 468 -22.43 -27.86 -0.32
N ASN A 469 -23.15 -28.01 0.80
CA ASN A 469 -22.84 -28.93 1.87
C ASN A 469 -23.13 -30.39 1.47
N THR A 470 -22.53 -31.33 2.19
CA THR A 470 -22.70 -32.78 1.97
C THR A 470 -24.13 -33.30 2.20
N ASP A 471 -25.02 -32.52 2.83
CA ASP A 471 -26.45 -32.81 2.98
C ASP A 471 -27.33 -32.21 1.86
N GLY A 472 -26.72 -31.56 0.86
CA GLY A 472 -27.42 -30.87 -0.23
C GLY A 472 -27.91 -29.45 0.12
N SER A 473 -27.72 -28.97 1.36
CA SER A 473 -27.99 -27.57 1.68
C SER A 473 -26.97 -26.65 1.01
N THR A 474 -27.41 -25.54 0.41
CA THR A 474 -26.53 -24.55 -0.24
C THR A 474 -26.51 -23.26 0.56
N ALA A 475 -25.32 -22.81 0.97
CA ALA A 475 -25.11 -21.49 1.54
C ALA A 475 -24.65 -20.51 0.45
N VAL A 476 -25.19 -19.29 0.47
CA VAL A 476 -24.85 -18.22 -0.48
C VAL A 476 -24.55 -16.94 0.29
N GLN A 477 -23.27 -16.61 0.46
CA GLN A 477 -22.83 -15.37 1.08
C GLN A 477 -22.93 -14.23 0.06
N VAL A 478 -23.71 -13.19 0.38
CA VAL A 478 -23.92 -12.01 -0.48
C VAL A 478 -23.48 -10.76 0.27
N ILE A 479 -22.43 -10.10 -0.21
CA ILE A 479 -21.88 -8.88 0.39
C ILE A 479 -22.29 -7.70 -0.49
N ASN A 480 -23.09 -6.79 0.05
CA ASN A 480 -23.42 -5.53 -0.61
C ASN A 480 -22.44 -4.43 -0.18
N ASN A 481 -21.59 -3.99 -1.11
CA ASN A 481 -20.62 -2.92 -0.90
C ASN A 481 -21.12 -1.52 -1.33
N SER A 482 -22.38 -1.39 -1.77
CA SER A 482 -23.04 -0.08 -1.95
C SER A 482 -23.67 0.41 -0.64
N ASN A 483 -24.18 1.65 -0.65
CA ASN A 483 -24.97 2.20 0.47
C ASN A 483 -26.48 2.11 0.22
N ASP A 484 -26.86 1.61 -0.97
CA ASP A 484 -28.25 1.45 -1.36
C ASP A 484 -28.73 0.05 -0.97
N THR A 485 -29.98 -0.06 -0.53
CA THR A 485 -30.62 -1.37 -0.38
C THR A 485 -30.88 -1.98 -1.77
N LEU A 486 -30.26 -3.12 -2.04
CA LEU A 486 -30.44 -3.85 -3.30
C LEU A 486 -31.40 -5.02 -3.12
N SER A 487 -32.48 -5.05 -3.91
CA SER A 487 -33.32 -6.23 -4.07
C SER A 487 -32.73 -7.12 -5.15
N VAL A 488 -32.26 -8.31 -4.75
CA VAL A 488 -31.61 -9.29 -5.63
C VAL A 488 -32.56 -10.42 -6.02
N HIS A 489 -32.29 -11.10 -7.13
CA HIS A 489 -33.02 -12.29 -7.59
C HIS A 489 -32.07 -13.49 -7.61
N LEU A 490 -32.28 -14.47 -6.74
CA LEU A 490 -31.47 -15.69 -6.69
C LEU A 490 -32.01 -16.79 -7.62
N GLN A 491 -31.21 -17.22 -8.58
CA GLN A 491 -31.51 -18.24 -9.60
C GLN A 491 -30.60 -19.47 -9.48
N GLY A 492 -31.08 -20.60 -9.99
CA GLY A 492 -30.30 -21.84 -10.13
C GLY A 492 -30.39 -22.82 -8.96
N LEU A 493 -31.11 -22.47 -7.89
CA LEU A 493 -31.36 -23.32 -6.73
C LEU A 493 -32.84 -23.72 -6.63
N ASN A 494 -33.11 -24.91 -6.08
CA ASN A 494 -34.47 -25.44 -5.88
C ASN A 494 -34.96 -25.17 -4.45
N PHE A 495 -35.83 -24.18 -4.28
CA PHE A 495 -36.33 -23.72 -2.98
C PHE A 495 -37.48 -24.56 -2.39
N HIS A 496 -37.36 -25.90 -2.39
CA HIS A 496 -38.42 -26.81 -1.93
C HIS A 496 -38.88 -26.58 -0.48
N HIS A 497 -38.02 -25.99 0.36
CA HIS A 497 -38.30 -25.66 1.76
C HIS A 497 -38.17 -24.16 2.07
N GLY A 498 -38.17 -23.30 1.03
CA GLY A 498 -37.89 -21.86 1.16
C GLY A 498 -36.39 -21.55 1.31
N ALA A 499 -36.09 -20.31 1.69
CA ALA A 499 -34.74 -19.86 2.01
C ALA A 499 -34.77 -18.98 3.27
N GLN A 500 -33.89 -19.27 4.23
CA GLN A 500 -33.59 -18.40 5.37
C GLN A 500 -32.47 -17.43 5.00
N THR A 501 -32.47 -16.24 5.60
CA THR A 501 -31.41 -15.25 5.43
C THR A 501 -30.87 -14.82 6.79
N TRP A 502 -29.60 -14.42 6.83
CA TRP A 502 -28.99 -13.83 8.03
C TRP A 502 -28.28 -12.54 7.62
N LEU A 503 -28.53 -11.46 8.36
CA LEU A 503 -27.94 -10.15 8.08
C LEU A 503 -26.89 -9.79 9.12
N THR A 504 -25.72 -9.35 8.65
CA THR A 504 -24.78 -8.56 9.45
C THR A 504 -24.60 -7.18 8.82
N ASN A 505 -24.74 -6.12 9.62
CA ASN A 505 -24.36 -4.75 9.27
C ASN A 505 -24.02 -3.97 10.55
N ASN A 506 -24.04 -2.63 10.55
CA ASN A 506 -23.75 -1.83 11.75
C ASN A 506 -24.81 -1.96 12.88
N LEU A 507 -26.01 -2.47 12.59
CA LEU A 507 -27.12 -2.61 13.53
C LEU A 507 -27.48 -4.08 13.80
N HIS A 508 -27.06 -5.00 12.93
CA HIS A 508 -27.42 -6.41 12.95
C HIS A 508 -26.18 -7.30 13.04
N ASN A 509 -26.24 -8.31 13.89
CA ASN A 509 -25.24 -9.36 14.03
C ASN A 509 -25.94 -10.71 13.80
N LEU A 510 -25.73 -11.35 12.64
CA LEU A 510 -26.44 -12.56 12.21
C LEU A 510 -27.96 -12.56 12.48
N THR A 511 -28.63 -11.42 12.27
CA THR A 511 -30.06 -11.32 12.50
C THR A 511 -30.81 -12.14 11.44
N GLU A 512 -31.57 -13.15 11.89
CA GLU A 512 -32.38 -14.00 11.00
C GLU A 512 -33.48 -13.18 10.31
N GLY A 513 -33.70 -13.48 9.03
CA GLY A 513 -34.74 -12.90 8.20
C GLY A 513 -35.33 -13.95 7.25
N TYR A 514 -36.41 -13.55 6.57
CA TYR A 514 -37.16 -14.40 5.65
C TYR A 514 -37.03 -13.91 4.23
N ALA A 515 -36.84 -14.85 3.31
CA ALA A 515 -36.72 -14.56 1.88
C ALA A 515 -38.07 -14.82 1.18
N ALA A 516 -38.58 -13.84 0.44
CA ALA A 516 -39.89 -13.97 -0.20
C ALA A 516 -39.81 -14.84 -1.47
N THR A 517 -40.50 -15.98 -1.47
CA THR A 517 -40.63 -16.87 -2.63
C THR A 517 -41.77 -16.41 -3.55
N ARG A 518 -41.48 -16.18 -4.84
CA ARG A 518 -42.51 -15.93 -5.85
C ARG A 518 -42.76 -17.21 -6.66
N HIS A 519 -43.89 -17.88 -6.41
CA HIS A 519 -44.30 -19.01 -7.24
C HIS A 519 -44.39 -18.62 -8.73
N GLY A 520 -43.72 -19.38 -9.60
CA GLY A 520 -43.75 -19.20 -11.05
C GLY A 520 -42.50 -18.54 -11.66
N GLN A 521 -41.57 -18.00 -10.86
CA GLN A 521 -40.22 -17.64 -11.31
C GLN A 521 -39.21 -18.12 -10.27
N ASN A 522 -38.10 -18.73 -10.69
CA ASN A 522 -37.03 -19.20 -9.80
C ASN A 522 -36.26 -17.99 -9.26
N GLY A 523 -36.85 -17.27 -8.31
CA GLY A 523 -36.36 -16.01 -7.79
C GLY A 523 -36.82 -15.80 -6.36
N VAL A 524 -35.84 -15.78 -5.45
CA VAL A 524 -36.00 -15.29 -4.09
C VAL A 524 -35.61 -13.82 -4.05
N VAL A 525 -36.48 -12.96 -3.51
CA VAL A 525 -36.14 -11.57 -3.19
C VAL A 525 -35.75 -11.48 -1.72
N ALA A 526 -34.46 -11.31 -1.48
CA ALA A 526 -33.95 -10.90 -0.18
C ALA A 526 -34.12 -9.37 -0.05
N GLN A 527 -34.90 -8.94 0.94
CA GLN A 527 -34.87 -7.56 1.42
C GLN A 527 -34.28 -7.56 2.84
N PRO A 528 -33.44 -6.58 3.20
CA PRO A 528 -33.02 -6.42 4.60
C PRO A 528 -34.26 -6.16 5.48
N PRO A 529 -34.20 -6.47 6.79
CA PRO A 529 -35.29 -6.18 7.72
C PRO A 529 -35.76 -4.73 7.60
N ILE A 530 -37.08 -4.53 7.55
CA ILE A 530 -37.67 -3.22 7.29
C ILE A 530 -37.53 -2.33 8.54
N GLY A 531 -36.56 -1.42 8.50
CA GLY A 531 -36.25 -0.37 9.48
C GLY A 531 -34.76 -0.02 9.41
N ASP A 532 -34.34 1.08 8.79
CA ASP A 532 -34.79 2.45 9.08
C ASP A 532 -34.57 3.42 7.89
N LEU A 533 -35.29 4.54 7.89
CA LEU A 533 -35.32 5.57 6.85
C LEU A 533 -34.52 6.84 7.23
N THR A 534 -33.35 6.70 7.88
CA THR A 534 -32.43 7.84 8.10
C THR A 534 -30.96 7.42 8.08
N GLY A 535 -30.14 7.99 7.18
CA GLY A 535 -28.68 7.81 7.21
C GLY A 535 -27.99 7.85 5.86
N SER A 536 -28.03 8.99 5.16
CA SER A 536 -27.33 9.17 3.88
C SER A 536 -25.80 9.04 4.03
N MET A 537 -25.20 8.01 3.45
CA MET A 537 -23.77 7.93 3.16
C MET A 537 -23.55 7.33 1.78
N HIS A 538 -22.41 7.64 1.13
CA HIS A 538 -22.13 7.28 -0.26
C HIS A 538 -20.74 6.66 -0.43
N THR A 539 -20.70 5.44 -0.96
CA THR A 539 -19.58 4.73 -1.60
C THR A 539 -20.15 3.80 -2.66
N MET A 540 -19.44 3.63 -3.78
CA MET A 540 -20.00 3.11 -5.02
C MET A 540 -19.22 1.92 -5.58
N SER A 541 -19.87 1.13 -6.43
CA SER A 541 -19.21 0.02 -7.13
C SER A 541 -18.15 0.48 -8.13
N LEU A 542 -17.23 -0.42 -8.51
CA LEU A 542 -16.17 -0.11 -9.47
C LEU A 542 -16.71 0.40 -10.82
N ALA A 543 -17.83 -0.13 -11.34
CA ALA A 543 -18.40 0.36 -12.60
C ALA A 543 -19.11 1.72 -12.46
N VAL A 544 -19.69 2.03 -11.30
CA VAL A 544 -20.27 3.35 -11.04
C VAL A 544 -19.16 4.37 -10.75
N LEU A 545 -18.08 3.97 -10.06
CA LEU A 545 -16.85 4.77 -9.94
C LEU A 545 -16.25 5.05 -11.32
N ASP A 546 -16.19 4.07 -12.22
CA ASP A 546 -15.68 4.22 -13.59
C ASP A 546 -16.58 5.15 -14.44
N THR A 547 -17.91 4.99 -14.33
CA THR A 547 -18.90 5.85 -15.00
C THR A 547 -18.84 7.28 -14.47
N GLN A 548 -18.73 7.46 -13.15
CA GLN A 548 -18.71 8.76 -12.49
C GLN A 548 -17.36 9.46 -12.66
N LEU A 549 -16.26 8.71 -12.71
CA LEU A 549 -14.94 9.20 -13.12
C LEU A 549 -14.97 9.63 -14.59
N SER A 550 -15.53 8.81 -15.49
CA SER A 550 -15.73 9.19 -16.90
C SER A 550 -16.55 10.46 -17.05
N THR A 551 -17.61 10.62 -16.24
CA THR A 551 -18.44 11.83 -16.19
C THR A 551 -17.66 13.04 -15.69
N LEU A 552 -16.91 12.89 -14.58
CA LEU A 552 -16.07 13.93 -13.99
C LEU A 552 -14.94 14.39 -14.94
N LEU A 553 -14.40 13.47 -15.74
CA LEU A 553 -13.39 13.72 -16.76
C LEU A 553 -13.98 14.23 -18.11
N GLY A 554 -15.31 14.34 -18.22
CA GLY A 554 -16.01 14.82 -19.41
C GLY A 554 -15.96 13.87 -20.62
N LYS A 555 -15.82 12.57 -20.40
CA LYS A 555 -15.84 11.54 -21.45
C LYS A 555 -17.27 11.10 -21.79
N PRO A 556 -17.60 10.78 -23.06
CA PRO A 556 -18.86 10.12 -23.40
C PRO A 556 -18.90 8.71 -22.78
N SER A 557 -20.05 8.34 -22.22
CA SER A 557 -20.27 7.05 -21.56
C SER A 557 -20.35 5.90 -22.58
N SER A 558 -19.26 5.14 -22.72
CA SER A 558 -19.24 3.91 -23.53
C SER A 558 -19.92 2.76 -22.79
N THR A 559 -21.09 2.33 -23.26
CA THR A 559 -21.96 1.33 -22.61
C THR A 559 -21.52 -0.14 -22.76
N THR A 560 -20.26 -0.41 -23.14
CA THR A 560 -19.84 -1.74 -23.62
C THR A 560 -18.52 -2.30 -23.05
N ASN A 561 -17.75 -1.55 -22.25
CA ASN A 561 -16.49 -2.05 -21.69
C ASN A 561 -16.67 -2.69 -20.30
N ILE A 562 -16.33 -3.97 -20.21
CA ILE A 562 -16.44 -4.81 -18.99
C ILE A 562 -15.14 -4.73 -18.13
N LEU A 563 -14.08 -4.11 -18.65
CA LEU A 563 -12.81 -3.89 -17.96
C LEU A 563 -12.75 -2.48 -17.35
N PRO A 564 -12.09 -2.28 -16.19
CA PRO A 564 -11.84 -0.94 -15.63
C PRO A 564 -11.13 -0.05 -16.65
N THR A 565 -11.53 1.23 -16.77
CA THR A 565 -10.78 2.19 -17.58
C THR A 565 -9.34 2.34 -17.10
N ASP A 566 -8.45 2.70 -18.00
CA ASP A 566 -7.06 3.03 -17.66
C ASP A 566 -7.01 4.10 -16.57
N GLU A 567 -7.93 5.08 -16.58
CA GLU A 567 -8.01 6.11 -15.55
C GLU A 567 -8.39 5.57 -14.16
N LEU A 568 -9.28 4.59 -14.04
CA LEU A 568 -9.59 3.96 -12.75
C LEU A 568 -8.40 3.14 -12.21
N ARG A 569 -7.62 2.50 -13.10
CA ARG A 569 -6.36 1.82 -12.75
C ARG A 569 -5.30 2.81 -12.27
N ILE A 570 -5.13 3.93 -12.97
CA ILE A 570 -4.22 5.03 -12.60
C ILE A 570 -4.65 5.66 -11.26
N LEU A 571 -5.95 5.83 -11.02
CA LEU A 571 -6.48 6.36 -9.75
C LEU A 571 -6.18 5.41 -8.57
N ARG A 572 -6.34 4.09 -8.79
CA ARG A 572 -5.95 3.07 -7.80
C ARG A 572 -4.45 3.10 -7.52
N HIS A 573 -3.61 3.29 -8.54
CA HIS A 573 -2.16 3.47 -8.37
C HIS A 573 -1.81 4.73 -7.57
N PHE A 574 -2.54 5.83 -7.80
CA PHE A 574 -2.39 7.05 -6.99
C PHE A 574 -2.66 6.76 -5.50
N HIS A 575 -3.77 6.08 -5.19
CA HIS A 575 -4.14 5.75 -3.83
C HIS A 575 -3.15 4.81 -3.14
N ALA A 576 -2.84 3.67 -3.78
CA ALA A 576 -2.11 2.59 -3.16
C ALA A 576 -0.60 2.87 -3.07
N VAL A 577 -0.03 3.55 -4.07
CA VAL A 577 1.43 3.67 -4.24
C VAL A 577 1.87 5.13 -4.30
N THR A 578 1.41 5.92 -5.27
CA THR A 578 1.97 7.25 -5.54
C THR A 578 1.81 8.24 -4.38
N SER A 579 0.64 8.26 -3.74
CA SER A 579 0.38 9.14 -2.58
C SER A 579 1.27 8.84 -1.36
N ARG A 580 1.83 7.63 -1.29
CA ARG A 580 2.73 7.18 -0.21
C ARG A 580 4.21 7.28 -0.57
N SER A 581 4.57 7.72 -1.79
CA SER A 581 5.96 7.77 -2.29
C SER A 581 6.52 9.19 -2.48
N MET A 582 5.82 10.23 -1.97
CA MET A 582 6.14 11.64 -2.28
C MET A 582 6.12 12.53 -1.03
N GLY A 583 7.24 13.20 -0.76
CA GLY A 583 7.40 14.13 0.35
C GLY A 583 7.59 13.44 1.72
N SER A 584 7.49 14.21 2.80
CA SER A 584 7.59 13.71 4.18
C SER A 584 6.38 12.87 4.58
N GLU A 585 6.49 12.13 5.68
CA GLU A 585 5.40 11.31 6.23
C GLU A 585 4.10 12.12 6.47
N ALA A 586 4.22 13.38 6.89
CA ALA A 586 3.08 14.29 7.05
C ALA A 586 2.41 14.61 5.69
N THR A 587 3.20 14.87 4.65
CA THR A 587 2.69 15.08 3.29
C THR A 587 2.03 13.81 2.75
N GLN A 588 2.66 12.65 2.91
CA GLN A 588 2.11 11.35 2.47
C GLN A 588 0.76 11.04 3.15
N LYS A 589 0.63 11.30 4.46
CA LYS A 589 -0.64 11.15 5.20
C LYS A 589 -1.75 12.03 4.62
N ILE A 590 -1.45 13.27 4.23
CA ILE A 590 -2.42 14.19 3.62
C ILE A 590 -2.76 13.76 2.19
N LEU A 591 -1.76 13.44 1.37
CA LEU A 591 -1.95 12.97 -0.01
C LEU A 591 -2.82 11.69 -0.07
N HIS A 592 -2.56 10.74 0.83
CA HIS A 592 -3.25 9.45 0.86
C HIS A 592 -4.71 9.59 1.35
N ARG A 593 -4.95 10.39 2.39
CA ARG A 593 -6.28 10.52 3.03
C ARG A 593 -7.19 11.57 2.40
N ASN A 594 -6.64 12.69 1.93
CA ASN A 594 -7.43 13.89 1.64
C ASN A 594 -7.61 14.12 0.12
N VAL A 595 -6.54 13.99 -0.67
CA VAL A 595 -6.55 14.35 -2.10
C VAL A 595 -7.64 13.61 -2.87
N LEU A 596 -7.75 12.29 -2.69
CA LEU A 596 -8.74 11.50 -3.42
C LEU A 596 -10.17 11.81 -2.98
N LYS A 597 -10.39 12.03 -1.68
CA LYS A 597 -11.69 12.44 -1.14
C LYS A 597 -12.14 13.79 -1.72
N ARG A 598 -11.20 14.72 -1.95
CA ARG A 598 -11.45 16.04 -2.55
C ARG A 598 -11.54 15.98 -4.08
N ALA A 599 -10.76 15.13 -4.75
CA ALA A 599 -10.68 15.03 -6.21
C ALA A 599 -12.04 14.80 -6.88
N TRP A 600 -12.93 14.02 -6.26
CA TRP A 600 -14.29 13.78 -6.76
C TRP A 600 -15.15 15.05 -6.88
N GLY A 601 -14.89 16.07 -6.05
CA GLY A 601 -15.54 17.38 -6.14
C GLY A 601 -14.80 18.41 -7.00
N HIS A 602 -13.57 18.10 -7.43
CA HIS A 602 -12.64 19.06 -8.04
C HIS A 602 -11.94 18.44 -9.27
N PRO A 603 -12.53 18.59 -10.48
CA PRO A 603 -11.99 17.99 -11.71
C PRO A 603 -10.52 18.32 -11.98
N TYR A 604 -10.08 19.54 -11.67
CA TYR A 604 -8.69 19.96 -11.82
C TYR A 604 -7.72 19.13 -10.96
N LEU A 605 -8.11 18.81 -9.72
CA LEU A 605 -7.33 17.99 -8.79
C LEU A 605 -7.34 16.52 -9.24
N MET A 606 -8.49 16.00 -9.70
CA MET A 606 -8.59 14.63 -10.23
C MET A 606 -7.66 14.44 -11.44
N HIS A 607 -7.72 15.32 -12.44
CA HIS A 607 -6.82 15.26 -13.58
C HIS A 607 -5.35 15.36 -13.15
N MET A 608 -5.02 16.19 -12.16
CA MET A 608 -3.64 16.33 -11.67
C MET A 608 -3.12 15.07 -10.97
N ALA A 609 -3.93 14.45 -10.10
CA ALA A 609 -3.59 13.19 -9.44
C ALA A 609 -3.36 12.05 -10.46
N LEU A 610 -4.21 11.96 -11.48
CA LEU A 610 -4.05 11.00 -12.58
C LEU A 610 -2.77 11.24 -13.38
N ALA A 611 -2.42 12.49 -13.69
CA ALA A 611 -1.18 12.83 -14.39
C ALA A 611 0.07 12.37 -13.61
N VAL A 612 0.14 12.70 -12.31
CA VAL A 612 1.25 12.31 -11.42
C VAL A 612 1.34 10.79 -11.24
N ALA A 613 0.22 10.08 -11.10
CA ALA A 613 0.24 8.62 -11.04
C ALA A 613 0.67 7.97 -12.36
N THR A 614 0.28 8.52 -13.51
CA THR A 614 0.72 8.01 -14.82
C THR A 614 2.23 8.20 -15.01
N ALA A 615 2.77 9.36 -14.63
CA ALA A 615 4.20 9.62 -14.63
C ALA A 615 4.97 8.67 -13.70
N HIS A 616 4.40 8.33 -12.53
CA HIS A 616 4.97 7.34 -11.62
C HIS A 616 4.98 5.92 -12.23
N MET A 617 3.85 5.46 -12.81
CA MET A 617 3.77 4.16 -13.50
C MET A 617 4.77 4.07 -14.66
N ARG A 618 4.91 5.15 -15.46
CA ARG A 618 5.89 5.21 -16.56
C ARG A 618 7.32 4.98 -16.07
N ARG A 619 7.68 5.46 -14.87
CA ARG A 619 9.01 5.31 -14.27
C ARG A 619 9.26 3.92 -13.69
N LEU A 620 8.24 3.27 -13.15
CA LEU A 620 8.34 1.87 -12.68
C LEU A 620 8.53 0.90 -13.87
N ASN A 621 7.94 1.22 -15.03
CA ASN A 621 7.94 0.34 -16.21
C ASN A 621 9.18 0.50 -17.13
N VAL A 622 10.26 1.17 -16.69
CA VAL A 622 11.44 1.47 -17.54
C VAL A 622 12.29 0.22 -17.84
N ASN A 623 12.17 -0.85 -17.05
CA ASN A 623 12.92 -2.10 -17.24
C ASN A 623 12.19 -3.16 -18.09
N GLU A 624 10.97 -2.92 -18.57
CA GLU A 624 10.29 -3.86 -19.48
C GLU A 624 10.66 -3.60 -20.94
N SER A 625 10.95 -4.69 -21.67
CA SER A 625 11.38 -4.71 -23.08
C SER A 625 10.27 -4.37 -24.09
N ILE A 626 9.29 -3.54 -23.71
CA ILE A 626 8.07 -3.25 -24.48
C ILE A 626 7.92 -1.74 -24.74
N PRO A 627 8.55 -1.18 -25.80
CA PRO A 627 8.49 0.26 -26.13
C PRO A 627 7.10 0.85 -26.42
N ARG A 628 6.04 0.01 -26.50
CA ARG A 628 4.66 0.44 -26.77
C ARG A 628 3.95 0.92 -25.50
N ALA A 629 4.17 0.29 -24.35
CA ALA A 629 3.47 0.62 -23.10
C ALA A 629 3.88 2.01 -22.58
N GLY A 630 5.19 2.32 -22.56
CA GLY A 630 5.70 3.63 -22.15
C GLY A 630 5.18 4.80 -23.01
N LYS A 631 4.98 4.58 -24.32
CA LYS A 631 4.41 5.58 -25.25
C LYS A 631 2.90 5.80 -25.05
N GLN A 632 2.16 4.79 -24.60
CA GLN A 632 0.75 4.95 -24.27
C GLN A 632 0.59 5.75 -22.97
N LEU A 633 1.39 5.42 -21.94
CA LEU A 633 1.39 6.16 -20.68
C LEU A 633 1.75 7.64 -20.87
N SER A 634 2.77 7.97 -21.67
CA SER A 634 3.14 9.38 -21.90
C SER A 634 2.06 10.23 -22.58
N VAL A 635 1.21 9.63 -23.42
CA VAL A 635 0.07 10.32 -24.05
C VAL A 635 -1.08 10.56 -23.06
N VAL A 636 -1.35 9.58 -22.18
CA VAL A 636 -2.35 9.71 -21.10
C VAL A 636 -1.89 10.76 -20.09
N GLU A 637 -0.65 10.66 -19.64
CA GLU A 637 0.05 11.62 -18.77
C GLU A 637 -0.08 13.06 -19.29
N ALA A 638 0.31 13.33 -20.54
CA ALA A 638 0.22 14.65 -21.15
C ALA A 638 -1.22 15.17 -21.25
N ARG A 639 -2.20 14.31 -21.57
CA ARG A 639 -3.63 14.68 -21.63
C ARG A 639 -4.17 15.11 -20.28
N HIS A 640 -3.90 14.33 -19.23
CA HIS A 640 -4.36 14.63 -17.89
C HIS A 640 -3.70 15.91 -17.35
N TRP A 641 -2.40 16.08 -17.58
CA TRP A 641 -1.67 17.31 -17.22
C TRP A 641 -2.25 18.56 -17.89
N GLN A 642 -2.44 18.55 -19.21
CA GLN A 642 -3.00 19.69 -19.94
C GLN A 642 -4.39 20.06 -19.43
N ARG A 643 -5.25 19.06 -19.20
CA ARG A 643 -6.62 19.29 -18.72
C ARG A 643 -6.65 19.79 -17.27
N ALA A 644 -5.77 19.28 -16.41
CA ALA A 644 -5.62 19.76 -15.04
C ALA A 644 -5.23 21.25 -15.00
N LEU A 645 -4.20 21.66 -15.76
CA LEU A 645 -3.74 23.05 -15.81
C LEU A 645 -4.82 24.02 -16.31
N LEU A 646 -5.57 23.64 -17.35
CA LEU A 646 -6.65 24.48 -17.89
C LEU A 646 -7.76 24.71 -16.85
N LEU A 647 -8.26 23.63 -16.24
CA LEU A 647 -9.32 23.69 -15.24
C LEU A 647 -8.85 24.40 -13.95
N HIS A 648 -7.60 24.21 -13.54
CA HIS A 648 -7.04 24.89 -12.36
C HIS A 648 -6.89 26.40 -12.61
N ARG A 649 -6.47 26.81 -13.81
CA ARG A 649 -6.40 28.22 -14.20
C ARG A 649 -7.78 28.89 -14.23
N GLU A 650 -8.80 28.20 -14.71
CA GLU A 650 -10.18 28.66 -14.72
C GLU A 650 -10.70 28.88 -13.28
N GLU A 651 -10.58 27.87 -12.42
CA GLU A 651 -10.89 27.95 -10.99
C GLU A 651 -10.20 29.16 -10.31
N LEU A 652 -8.90 29.33 -10.50
CA LEU A 652 -8.12 30.45 -9.95
C LEU A 652 -8.53 31.84 -10.49
N SER A 653 -9.26 31.89 -11.62
CA SER A 653 -9.75 33.14 -12.20
C SER A 653 -11.14 33.54 -11.68
N THR A 654 -11.80 32.69 -10.89
CA THR A 654 -13.20 32.86 -10.43
C THR A 654 -13.37 33.10 -8.92
N SER A 655 -12.27 33.25 -8.18
CA SER A 655 -12.29 33.29 -6.71
C SER A 655 -12.93 34.56 -6.12
N ASN A 656 -14.04 34.40 -5.39
CA ASN A 656 -14.56 35.39 -4.45
C ASN A 656 -14.31 34.95 -3.00
N SER A 657 -14.13 35.91 -2.10
CA SER A 657 -13.52 35.73 -0.77
C SER A 657 -14.48 35.27 0.32
N GLU A 658 -15.06 34.07 0.20
CA GLU A 658 -15.82 33.44 1.29
C GLU A 658 -15.36 32.01 1.57
N TYR A 659 -15.46 31.59 2.85
CA TYR A 659 -14.74 30.46 3.45
C TYR A 659 -14.92 29.15 2.67
N ASP A 660 -13.86 28.71 1.97
CA ASP A 660 -14.02 27.83 0.81
C ASP A 660 -13.50 26.41 1.05
N ALA A 661 -14.37 25.40 0.88
CA ALA A 661 -13.98 23.98 0.86
C ALA A 661 -12.97 23.65 -0.27
N ARG A 662 -12.86 24.51 -1.28
CA ARG A 662 -11.92 24.42 -2.41
C ARG A 662 -10.47 24.85 -2.06
N TYR A 663 -10.22 25.51 -0.92
CA TYR A 663 -8.86 25.97 -0.53
C TYR A 663 -7.83 24.83 -0.55
N ASP A 664 -8.08 23.78 0.23
CA ASP A 664 -7.19 22.62 0.31
C ASP A 664 -7.00 21.96 -1.06
N ALA A 665 -8.05 21.90 -1.90
CA ALA A 665 -7.95 21.32 -3.23
C ALA A 665 -7.06 22.14 -4.19
N ARG A 666 -7.06 23.47 -4.07
CA ARG A 666 -6.14 24.36 -4.81
C ARG A 666 -4.70 24.20 -4.33
N VAL A 667 -4.48 24.08 -3.03
CA VAL A 667 -3.17 23.78 -2.42
C VAL A 667 -2.64 22.41 -2.85
N GLU A 668 -3.48 21.38 -2.83
CA GLU A 668 -3.17 20.01 -3.27
C GLU A 668 -2.80 19.96 -4.75
N THR A 669 -3.57 20.64 -5.59
CA THR A 669 -3.29 20.73 -7.03
C THR A 669 -1.98 21.44 -7.28
N THR A 670 -1.68 22.52 -6.56
CA THR A 670 -0.40 23.23 -6.64
C THR A 670 0.77 22.35 -6.20
N PHE A 671 0.62 21.56 -5.12
CA PHE A 671 1.64 20.61 -4.70
C PHE A 671 1.93 19.56 -5.78
N LEU A 672 0.89 18.94 -6.33
CA LEU A 672 1.03 17.94 -7.40
C LEU A 672 1.57 18.56 -8.70
N THR A 673 1.28 19.83 -8.97
CA THR A 673 1.88 20.60 -10.07
C THR A 673 3.40 20.74 -9.91
N VAL A 674 3.87 20.98 -8.68
CA VAL A 674 5.31 21.01 -8.37
C VAL A 674 5.94 19.63 -8.61
N VAL A 675 5.37 18.57 -8.03
CA VAL A 675 5.84 17.19 -8.24
C VAL A 675 5.95 16.86 -9.73
N TYR A 676 4.87 17.14 -10.48
CA TYR A 676 4.80 16.83 -11.90
C TYR A 676 5.82 17.64 -12.73
N SER A 677 6.04 18.92 -12.42
CA SER A 677 6.98 19.76 -13.18
C SER A 677 8.43 19.29 -13.07
N PHE A 678 8.83 18.66 -11.96
CA PHE A 678 10.10 17.94 -11.86
C PHE A 678 10.04 16.56 -12.57
N ALA A 679 8.89 15.87 -12.56
CA ALA A 679 8.73 14.56 -13.20
C ALA A 679 8.59 14.59 -14.73
N LEU A 680 8.39 15.76 -15.35
CA LEU A 680 8.16 15.97 -16.79
C LEU A 680 9.22 15.30 -17.68
N GLU A 681 10.50 15.52 -17.38
CA GLU A 681 11.63 15.01 -18.18
C GLU A 681 12.86 14.88 -17.28
N ASP A 682 13.42 13.67 -17.20
CA ASP A 682 14.52 13.36 -16.27
C ASP A 682 15.87 13.96 -16.67
N CYS A 683 16.10 14.14 -17.97
CA CYS A 683 17.39 14.53 -18.53
C CYS A 683 17.23 15.73 -19.47
N LEU A 684 17.43 16.94 -18.94
CA LEU A 684 17.65 18.12 -19.78
C LEU A 684 18.92 17.93 -20.64
N PRO A 685 18.90 18.37 -21.91
CA PRO A 685 20.12 18.55 -22.69
C PRO A 685 21.09 19.51 -22.00
N LEU A 686 22.40 19.20 -22.01
CA LEU A 686 23.42 20.05 -21.38
C LEU A 686 23.45 21.48 -21.97
N ASN A 687 23.09 21.63 -23.23
CA ASN A 687 23.01 22.92 -23.92
C ASN A 687 21.69 23.67 -23.70
N ALA A 688 20.78 23.20 -22.82
CA ALA A 688 19.45 23.80 -22.64
C ALA A 688 19.49 25.32 -22.40
N PHE A 689 20.48 25.82 -21.65
CA PHE A 689 20.71 27.24 -21.42
C PHE A 689 21.52 27.93 -22.52
N SER A 690 22.32 27.19 -23.30
CA SER A 690 23.09 27.72 -24.44
C SER A 690 22.26 27.88 -25.72
N THR A 691 21.13 27.18 -25.86
CA THR A 691 20.29 27.30 -27.07
C THR A 691 19.66 28.69 -27.22
N GLY A 692 19.31 29.05 -28.46
CA GLY A 692 18.42 30.17 -28.79
C GLY A 692 16.93 29.82 -28.75
N SER A 693 16.54 28.74 -28.04
CA SER A 693 15.14 28.33 -27.89
C SER A 693 14.62 28.78 -26.53
N ASP A 694 13.80 29.83 -26.53
CA ASP A 694 13.11 30.32 -25.33
C ASP A 694 12.21 29.24 -24.71
N ASP A 695 11.62 28.36 -25.53
CA ASP A 695 10.80 27.23 -25.07
C ASP A 695 11.60 26.23 -24.23
N LEU A 696 12.83 25.88 -24.65
CA LEU A 696 13.69 24.95 -23.90
C LEU A 696 14.17 25.57 -22.59
N LEU A 697 14.48 26.87 -22.59
CA LEU A 697 14.82 27.64 -21.39
C LEU A 697 13.63 27.70 -20.41
N LEU A 698 12.42 28.03 -20.90
CA LEU A 698 11.20 28.05 -20.09
C LEU A 698 10.85 26.65 -19.55
N HIS A 699 11.10 25.59 -20.33
CA HIS A 699 10.94 24.21 -19.88
C HIS A 699 11.92 23.84 -18.76
N ALA A 700 13.21 24.22 -18.90
CA ALA A 700 14.22 24.02 -17.86
C ALA A 700 13.88 24.76 -16.55
N LEU A 701 13.28 25.95 -16.67
CA LEU A 701 12.86 26.79 -15.53
C LEU A 701 11.50 26.42 -14.93
N SER A 702 10.72 25.55 -15.58
CA SER A 702 9.35 25.20 -15.15
C SER A 702 9.21 24.68 -13.69
N PRO A 703 10.19 23.97 -13.09
CA PRO A 703 10.09 23.58 -11.68
C PRO A 703 10.16 24.75 -10.70
N LEU A 704 10.96 25.79 -11.00
CA LEU A 704 11.00 27.02 -10.18
C LEU A 704 9.69 27.78 -10.30
N ALA A 705 9.13 27.84 -11.52
CA ALA A 705 7.85 28.49 -11.78
C ALA A 705 6.70 27.82 -11.01
N ALA A 706 6.65 26.48 -11.00
CA ALA A 706 5.62 25.72 -10.28
C ALA A 706 5.66 26.00 -8.76
N CYS A 707 6.86 26.06 -8.16
CA CYS A 707 7.02 26.37 -6.73
C CYS A 707 6.44 27.73 -6.33
N ASN A 708 6.31 28.69 -7.26
CA ASN A 708 5.70 29.99 -6.99
C ASN A 708 4.18 29.92 -6.79
N GLY A 709 3.51 28.84 -7.20
CA GLY A 709 2.06 28.66 -7.06
C GLY A 709 1.56 28.85 -5.62
N PHE A 710 2.28 28.34 -4.63
CA PHE A 710 1.92 28.53 -3.21
C PHE A 710 1.96 30.00 -2.76
N ARG A 711 2.87 30.80 -3.34
CA ARG A 711 2.93 32.25 -3.08
C ARG A 711 1.76 32.96 -3.77
N ALA A 712 1.43 32.57 -5.00
CA ALA A 712 0.28 33.11 -5.73
C ALA A 712 -1.04 32.82 -5.00
N LEU A 713 -1.28 31.57 -4.58
CA LEU A 713 -2.44 31.19 -3.75
C LEU A 713 -2.56 32.05 -2.49
N ARG A 714 -1.48 32.20 -1.71
CA ARG A 714 -1.49 33.05 -0.50
C ARG A 714 -1.83 34.52 -0.79
N ILE A 715 -1.47 35.05 -1.97
CA ILE A 715 -1.82 36.42 -2.37
C ILE A 715 -3.31 36.52 -2.72
N ILE A 716 -3.85 35.51 -3.41
CA ILE A 716 -5.26 35.46 -3.83
C ILE A 716 -6.20 35.23 -2.63
N GLU A 717 -5.80 34.38 -1.68
CA GLU A 717 -6.68 33.87 -0.62
C GLU A 717 -6.41 34.49 0.77
N GLY A 718 -5.31 35.24 0.92
CA GLY A 718 -4.94 35.94 2.14
C GLY A 718 -4.32 35.06 3.24
N PRO A 719 -4.02 35.63 4.43
CA PRO A 719 -3.25 34.96 5.48
C PRO A 719 -4.06 34.02 6.38
N ARG A 720 -5.21 33.47 5.94
CA ARG A 720 -6.13 32.70 6.79
C ARG A 720 -6.46 31.33 6.22
N GLY A 721 -6.04 30.31 6.96
CA GLY A 721 -6.39 28.90 6.75
C GLY A 721 -6.22 28.10 8.03
N SER A 722 -6.72 28.59 9.17
CA SER A 722 -6.60 27.94 10.49
C SER A 722 -7.25 26.56 10.56
N SER A 723 -8.03 26.17 9.56
CA SER A 723 -8.67 24.87 9.37
C SER A 723 -8.11 24.07 8.17
N SER A 724 -7.06 24.55 7.48
CA SER A 724 -6.48 23.83 6.34
C SER A 724 -5.77 22.58 6.80
N THR A 725 -6.00 21.46 6.11
CA THR A 725 -5.29 20.20 6.42
C THR A 725 -3.81 20.24 6.05
N TRP A 726 -3.41 21.18 5.18
CA TRP A 726 -2.03 21.46 4.80
C TRP A 726 -1.31 22.44 5.74
N LEU A 727 -2.01 23.01 6.73
CA LEU A 727 -1.44 24.02 7.62
C LEU A 727 -0.12 23.58 8.28
N PRO A 728 0.06 22.33 8.78
CA PRO A 728 1.35 21.90 9.35
C PRO A 728 2.49 21.91 8.33
N VAL A 729 2.23 21.48 7.08
CA VAL A 729 3.24 21.43 6.00
C VAL A 729 3.60 22.85 5.55
N LEU A 730 2.62 23.75 5.45
CA LEU A 730 2.83 25.15 5.08
C LEU A 730 3.55 25.94 6.21
N MET A 731 3.25 25.63 7.47
CA MET A 731 3.86 26.24 8.66
C MET A 731 5.23 25.66 9.04
N ALA A 732 5.65 24.52 8.49
CA ALA A 732 7.01 23.99 8.64
C ALA A 732 8.12 24.95 8.12
N THR A 733 7.73 25.97 7.35
CA THR A 733 8.60 27.08 6.90
C THR A 733 8.57 28.32 7.80
N ALA A 734 7.76 28.31 8.87
CA ALA A 734 7.56 29.41 9.81
C ALA A 734 7.98 29.07 11.25
N SER A 735 7.95 27.78 11.64
CA SER A 735 8.62 27.31 12.86
C SER A 735 10.12 27.57 12.74
N GLY A 736 10.67 28.38 13.67
CA GLY A 736 12.06 28.81 13.62
C GLY A 736 13.04 27.64 13.48
N SER A 737 13.85 27.67 12.43
CA SER A 737 15.04 26.81 12.35
C SER A 737 15.94 27.04 13.55
N GLU A 738 16.71 26.04 13.97
CA GLU A 738 17.78 26.15 14.98
C GLU A 738 18.79 27.29 14.69
N HIS A 739 18.80 27.79 13.45
CA HIS A 739 19.65 28.88 12.95
C HIS A 739 18.91 30.23 12.77
N GLY A 740 17.69 30.38 13.31
CA GLY A 740 17.00 31.66 13.56
C GLY A 740 16.63 32.60 12.39
N ALA A 741 17.07 32.35 11.15
CA ALA A 741 17.10 33.39 10.10
C ALA A 741 16.29 33.10 8.81
N PHE A 742 15.53 32.01 8.72
CA PHE A 742 14.88 31.62 7.47
C PHE A 742 13.77 32.60 7.05
N GLY A 743 13.96 33.31 5.93
CA GLY A 743 13.04 34.34 5.44
C GLY A 743 13.20 35.71 6.10
N SER A 744 14.34 35.98 6.75
CA SER A 744 14.68 37.32 7.27
C SER A 744 14.88 38.33 6.14
N GLU A 745 14.16 39.45 6.18
CA GLU A 745 14.32 40.59 5.27
C GLU A 745 15.25 41.67 5.86
N ARG A 746 16.14 41.30 6.79
CA ARG A 746 17.07 42.25 7.43
C ARG A 746 18.09 42.82 6.43
N PRO A 747 18.44 44.12 6.51
CA PRO A 747 19.48 44.74 5.69
C PRO A 747 20.86 44.09 5.81
N GLY A 748 21.77 44.51 4.94
CA GLY A 748 23.19 44.18 4.98
C GLY A 748 23.50 42.72 4.66
N ILE A 749 24.72 42.31 5.00
CA ILE A 749 25.34 41.03 4.59
C ILE A 749 25.44 39.98 5.71
N ASP A 750 25.07 40.32 6.95
CA ASP A 750 25.29 39.47 8.13
C ASP A 750 24.83 38.01 7.95
N GLY A 751 25.76 37.06 8.03
CA GLY A 751 25.48 35.63 7.92
C GLY A 751 25.17 35.13 6.51
N LEU A 752 25.45 35.92 5.46
CA LEU A 752 25.54 35.46 4.07
C LEU A 752 26.99 34.97 3.76
N PRO A 753 27.21 34.08 2.78
CA PRO A 753 28.54 33.60 2.45
C PRO A 753 29.37 34.70 1.78
N ALA A 754 30.59 34.96 2.27
CA ALA A 754 31.44 36.06 1.78
C ALA A 754 31.70 35.98 0.27
N ALA A 755 31.97 34.79 -0.26
CA ALA A 755 32.19 34.59 -1.69
C ALA A 755 30.94 34.87 -2.56
N LEU A 756 29.73 34.66 -2.03
CA LEU A 756 28.49 35.02 -2.74
C LEU A 756 28.12 36.50 -2.56
N VAL A 757 28.49 37.11 -1.44
CA VAL A 757 28.38 38.56 -1.19
C VAL A 757 29.23 39.34 -2.19
N ASP A 758 30.50 38.96 -2.38
CA ASP A 758 31.41 39.57 -3.37
C ASP A 758 30.91 39.38 -4.80
N LEU A 759 30.50 38.16 -5.18
CA LEU A 759 29.98 37.88 -6.51
C LEU A 759 28.73 38.70 -6.85
N CYS A 760 27.82 38.85 -5.90
CA CYS A 760 26.58 39.61 -6.09
C CYS A 760 26.77 41.13 -5.93
N GLY A 761 27.87 41.59 -5.31
CA GLY A 761 28.14 43.01 -5.07
C GLY A 761 27.40 43.59 -3.85
N LEU A 762 27.08 42.75 -2.86
CA LEU A 762 26.33 43.17 -1.68
C LEU A 762 27.22 43.90 -0.64
N ASN A 763 26.63 44.85 0.07
CA ASN A 763 27.26 45.67 1.11
C ASN A 763 26.35 45.80 2.35
N ALA A 764 26.79 46.54 3.37
CA ALA A 764 26.05 46.72 4.62
C ALA A 764 24.68 47.43 4.43
N GLU A 765 24.55 48.22 3.37
CA GLU A 765 23.37 49.00 3.00
C GLU A 765 22.40 48.23 2.09
N SER A 766 22.76 47.03 1.62
CA SER A 766 21.94 46.23 0.70
C SER A 766 20.63 45.77 1.36
N THR A 767 19.52 45.89 0.63
CA THR A 767 18.19 45.44 1.05
C THR A 767 17.52 44.67 -0.09
N SER A 768 16.36 44.05 0.19
CA SER A 768 15.54 43.39 -0.83
C SER A 768 14.98 44.34 -1.91
N ASP A 769 15.07 45.64 -1.67
CA ASP A 769 14.49 46.68 -2.51
C ASP A 769 15.58 47.44 -3.29
N SER A 770 16.82 47.46 -2.79
CA SER A 770 17.98 48.04 -3.47
C SER A 770 18.78 47.05 -4.32
N ASP A 771 18.70 45.74 -4.06
CA ASP A 771 19.44 44.73 -4.80
C ASP A 771 18.63 43.45 -5.13
N GLU A 772 18.72 43.00 -6.39
CA GLU A 772 17.97 41.85 -6.94
C GLU A 772 18.44 40.49 -6.35
N TYR A 773 19.68 40.38 -5.88
CA TYR A 773 20.30 39.16 -5.35
C TYR A 773 20.18 39.05 -3.83
N HIS A 774 20.13 40.16 -3.10
CA HIS A 774 20.03 40.20 -1.63
C HIS A 774 18.92 39.28 -1.12
N ARG A 775 17.71 39.42 -1.68
CA ARG A 775 16.55 38.59 -1.32
C ARG A 775 16.76 37.10 -1.61
N VAL A 776 17.45 36.79 -2.71
CA VAL A 776 17.73 35.40 -3.13
C VAL A 776 18.73 34.75 -2.18
N LEU A 777 19.81 35.46 -1.84
CA LEU A 777 20.83 35.00 -0.90
C LEU A 777 20.30 34.87 0.53
N ARG A 778 19.47 35.81 0.99
CA ARG A 778 18.77 35.72 2.30
C ARG A 778 17.88 34.48 2.42
N LEU A 779 17.33 33.97 1.31
CA LEU A 779 16.55 32.72 1.27
C LEU A 779 17.43 31.47 1.11
N LEU A 780 18.46 31.53 0.27
CA LEU A 780 19.31 30.37 -0.07
C LEU A 780 20.30 30.04 1.06
N ALA A 781 20.97 31.05 1.64
CA ALA A 781 22.07 30.85 2.58
C ALA A 781 21.73 30.03 3.84
N PRO A 782 20.55 30.18 4.49
CA PRO A 782 20.17 29.31 5.62
C PRO A 782 19.89 27.88 5.18
N VAL A 783 19.37 27.68 3.96
CA VAL A 783 19.03 26.36 3.41
C VAL A 783 20.27 25.55 3.02
N LEU A 784 21.33 26.22 2.54
CA LEU A 784 22.64 25.58 2.33
C LEU A 784 23.24 25.01 3.64
N LYS A 785 22.83 25.51 4.82
CA LYS A 785 23.28 24.95 6.12
C LYS A 785 22.45 23.75 6.60
N LEU A 786 21.35 23.41 5.92
CA LEU A 786 20.49 22.29 6.32
C LEU A 786 20.98 20.98 5.71
N LYS A 787 20.94 19.89 6.51
CA LYS A 787 21.05 18.53 5.95
C LYS A 787 19.89 18.29 4.97
N PRO A 788 20.15 17.92 3.70
CA PRO A 788 19.10 17.55 2.76
C PRO A 788 18.33 16.32 3.27
N SER A 789 17.01 16.43 3.33
CA SER A 789 16.11 15.38 3.78
C SER A 789 14.66 15.71 3.39
N THR A 790 13.78 14.72 3.46
CA THR A 790 12.33 14.90 3.34
C THR A 790 11.75 15.83 4.42
N ASP A 791 12.42 16.00 5.55
CA ASP A 791 11.93 16.83 6.67
C ASP A 791 12.27 18.32 6.47
N ASN A 792 13.41 18.61 5.85
CA ASN A 792 13.77 19.97 5.43
C ASN A 792 13.20 20.36 4.06
N PHE A 793 12.53 19.44 3.37
CA PHE A 793 11.91 19.64 2.06
C PHE A 793 11.07 20.93 1.93
N PRO A 794 10.15 21.30 2.87
CA PRO A 794 9.36 22.51 2.73
C PRO A 794 10.21 23.80 2.72
N LYS A 795 11.32 23.80 3.49
CA LYS A 795 12.25 24.93 3.56
C LYS A 795 12.99 25.06 2.23
N LEU A 796 13.58 23.96 1.75
CA LEU A 796 14.27 23.85 0.45
C LEU A 796 13.42 24.34 -0.73
N PHE A 797 12.17 23.86 -0.84
CA PHE A 797 11.28 24.24 -1.95
C PHE A 797 10.77 25.68 -1.87
N SER A 798 10.61 26.22 -0.64
CA SER A 798 10.14 27.59 -0.46
C SER A 798 11.15 28.66 -0.91
N VAL A 799 12.44 28.32 -1.11
CA VAL A 799 13.43 29.23 -1.71
C VAL A 799 12.98 29.63 -3.12
N ALA A 800 12.79 28.68 -4.03
CA ALA A 800 12.34 28.96 -5.40
C ALA A 800 10.96 29.62 -5.44
N GLY A 801 10.00 29.14 -4.64
CA GLY A 801 8.66 29.71 -4.60
C GLY A 801 8.62 31.17 -4.15
N ARG A 802 9.52 31.56 -3.23
CA ARG A 802 9.64 32.95 -2.74
C ARG A 802 10.53 33.82 -3.65
N SER A 803 11.55 33.27 -4.31
CA SER A 803 12.48 34.02 -5.17
C SER A 803 12.05 34.18 -6.62
N TRP A 804 11.16 33.32 -7.15
CA TRP A 804 10.81 33.24 -8.58
C TRP A 804 10.55 34.59 -9.26
N LEU A 805 9.73 35.46 -8.68
CA LEU A 805 9.41 36.78 -9.27
C LEU A 805 10.64 37.70 -9.39
N THR A 806 11.60 37.57 -8.48
CA THR A 806 12.87 38.30 -8.49
C THR A 806 13.87 37.66 -9.47
N VAL A 807 13.99 36.33 -9.51
CA VAL A 807 14.99 35.66 -10.36
C VAL A 807 14.55 35.47 -11.81
N LYS A 808 13.24 35.38 -12.12
CA LYS A 808 12.75 35.10 -13.47
C LYS A 808 13.31 36.07 -14.54
N PRO A 809 13.30 37.40 -14.34
CA PRO A 809 13.90 38.32 -15.32
C PRO A 809 15.40 38.08 -15.52
N LEU A 810 16.11 37.74 -14.44
CA LEU A 810 17.55 37.45 -14.43
C LEU A 810 17.86 36.17 -15.24
N LEU A 811 17.05 35.13 -15.04
CA LEU A 811 17.23 33.83 -15.71
C LEU A 811 16.84 33.89 -17.19
N LEU A 812 15.85 34.72 -17.57
CA LEU A 812 15.51 34.96 -18.97
C LEU A 812 16.60 35.74 -19.71
N ARG A 813 17.29 36.68 -19.05
CA ARG A 813 18.51 37.34 -19.58
C ARG A 813 19.79 36.50 -19.39
N LYS A 814 19.66 35.25 -18.95
CA LYS A 814 20.76 34.31 -18.65
C LYS A 814 21.87 34.89 -17.75
N ASP A 815 21.52 35.73 -16.77
CA ASP A 815 22.51 36.33 -15.85
C ASP A 815 23.28 35.23 -15.10
N HIS A 816 24.62 35.25 -15.24
CA HIS A 816 25.47 34.17 -14.76
C HIS A 816 25.42 34.00 -13.23
N ARG A 817 25.21 35.09 -12.48
CA ARG A 817 25.09 35.05 -11.02
C ARG A 817 23.77 34.42 -10.62
N ALA A 818 22.67 34.82 -11.26
CA ALA A 818 21.35 34.23 -11.01
C ALA A 818 21.32 32.73 -11.33
N LEU A 819 21.93 32.33 -12.45
CA LEU A 819 22.09 30.92 -12.84
C LEU A 819 22.90 30.14 -11.81
N LEU A 820 24.03 30.68 -11.33
CA LEU A 820 24.84 30.03 -10.28
C LEU A 820 24.03 29.84 -8.98
N LEU A 821 23.31 30.85 -8.51
CA LEU A 821 22.47 30.71 -7.30
C LEU A 821 21.38 29.64 -7.45
N VAL A 822 20.82 29.48 -8.66
CA VAL A 822 19.85 28.43 -8.99
C VAL A 822 20.51 27.04 -9.09
N SER A 823 21.75 26.94 -9.56
CA SER A 823 22.47 25.66 -9.60
C SER A 823 22.80 25.14 -8.20
N TYR A 824 23.13 26.01 -7.24
CA TYR A 824 23.27 25.68 -5.81
C TYR A 824 21.97 25.13 -5.21
N TRP A 825 20.82 25.71 -5.58
CA TRP A 825 19.51 25.19 -5.15
C TRP A 825 19.25 23.79 -5.74
N PHE A 826 19.43 23.60 -7.06
CA PHE A 826 19.26 22.28 -7.68
C PHE A 826 20.23 21.21 -7.11
N ALA A 827 21.49 21.56 -6.85
CA ALA A 827 22.46 20.65 -6.23
C ALA A 827 22.03 20.23 -4.81
N SER A 828 21.42 21.15 -4.05
CA SER A 828 20.84 20.85 -2.72
C SER A 828 19.66 19.88 -2.79
N LEU A 829 18.89 19.89 -3.89
CA LEU A 829 17.74 19.01 -4.08
C LEU A 829 18.10 17.59 -4.53
N HIS A 830 19.23 17.40 -5.21
CA HIS A 830 19.66 16.08 -5.69
C HIS A 830 19.81 15.04 -4.56
N GLN A 831 20.19 15.49 -3.36
CA GLN A 831 20.40 14.64 -2.19
C GLN A 831 19.11 14.19 -1.49
N ILE A 832 17.94 14.66 -1.94
CA ILE A 832 16.64 14.17 -1.45
C ILE A 832 16.24 12.99 -2.35
N ASP A 833 16.31 11.78 -1.82
CA ASP A 833 15.96 10.55 -2.57
C ASP A 833 14.45 10.47 -2.81
N GLN A 834 14.03 10.91 -3.99
CA GLN A 834 12.63 11.08 -4.40
C GLN A 834 12.52 10.83 -5.90
N TRP A 835 11.74 9.80 -6.27
CA TRP A 835 11.63 9.29 -7.65
C TRP A 835 11.30 10.35 -8.71
N TRP A 836 10.61 11.41 -8.32
CA TRP A 836 10.12 12.50 -9.17
C TRP A 836 11.07 13.70 -9.27
N LEU A 837 12.10 13.78 -8.40
CA LEU A 837 12.93 14.96 -8.18
C LEU A 837 14.39 14.76 -8.61
N THR A 838 14.99 13.65 -8.19
CA THR A 838 16.44 13.46 -8.14
C THR A 838 17.13 13.58 -9.51
N ALA A 839 16.50 13.05 -10.57
CA ALA A 839 17.05 13.08 -11.92
C ALA A 839 16.97 14.48 -12.57
N ARG A 840 15.80 15.12 -12.53
CA ARG A 840 15.62 16.49 -13.07
C ARG A 840 16.44 17.52 -12.30
N ALA A 841 16.56 17.42 -10.97
CA ALA A 841 17.45 18.29 -10.20
C ALA A 841 18.91 18.16 -10.64
N LYS A 842 19.38 16.93 -10.86
CA LYS A 842 20.74 16.65 -11.37
C LYS A 842 20.95 17.21 -12.78
N SER A 843 20.03 16.97 -13.72
CA SER A 843 20.18 17.41 -15.12
C SER A 843 20.03 18.92 -15.29
N SER A 844 19.11 19.57 -14.55
CA SER A 844 19.05 21.04 -14.49
C SER A 844 20.33 21.65 -13.94
N CYS A 845 20.91 21.08 -12.87
CA CYS A 845 22.19 21.53 -12.32
C CYS A 845 23.31 21.39 -13.37
N ALA A 846 23.44 20.21 -13.99
CA ALA A 846 24.45 19.93 -15.00
C ALA A 846 24.39 20.87 -16.21
N ALA A 847 23.18 21.16 -16.73
CA ALA A 847 23.01 22.07 -17.86
C ALA A 847 23.35 23.54 -17.51
N ILE A 848 23.06 23.99 -16.28
CA ILE A 848 23.50 25.31 -15.81
C ILE A 848 25.02 25.36 -15.65
N VAL A 849 25.63 24.33 -15.04
CA VAL A 849 27.10 24.26 -14.90
C VAL A 849 27.77 24.27 -16.26
N ALA A 850 27.30 23.46 -17.22
CA ALA A 850 27.86 23.42 -18.57
C ALA A 850 27.80 24.79 -19.28
N TYR A 851 26.67 25.49 -19.17
CA TYR A 851 26.52 26.85 -19.69
C TYR A 851 27.50 27.83 -19.03
N LEU A 852 27.61 27.82 -17.70
CA LEU A 852 28.48 28.75 -16.96
C LEU A 852 29.98 28.46 -17.21
N VAL A 853 30.39 27.20 -17.36
CA VAL A 853 31.76 26.83 -17.75
C VAL A 853 32.11 27.38 -19.14
N GLN A 854 31.15 27.40 -20.07
CA GLN A 854 31.37 27.77 -21.46
C GLN A 854 31.28 29.29 -21.70
N GLU A 855 30.31 29.97 -21.08
CA GLU A 855 29.91 31.34 -21.46
C GLU A 855 30.30 32.42 -20.44
N SER A 856 30.83 32.06 -19.25
CA SER A 856 31.19 33.04 -18.22
C SER A 856 32.68 33.38 -18.22
N ASP A 857 33.01 34.66 -18.38
CA ASP A 857 34.39 35.18 -18.21
C ASP A 857 34.74 35.57 -16.75
N ASP A 858 33.80 35.48 -15.79
CA ASP A 858 34.07 35.82 -14.38
C ASP A 858 34.69 34.63 -13.63
N ASP A 859 36.00 34.71 -13.33
CA ASP A 859 36.75 33.71 -12.56
C ASP A 859 36.12 33.37 -11.19
N ARG A 860 35.36 34.29 -10.58
CA ARG A 860 34.67 34.03 -9.30
C ARG A 860 33.56 32.99 -9.47
N ILE A 861 32.88 33.01 -10.61
CA ILE A 861 31.85 32.03 -10.95
C ILE A 861 32.51 30.66 -11.12
N HIS A 862 33.61 30.57 -11.88
CA HIS A 862 34.35 29.31 -12.05
C HIS A 862 34.80 28.69 -10.72
N ARG A 863 35.33 29.49 -9.79
CA ARG A 863 35.70 29.01 -8.45
C ARG A 863 34.51 28.49 -7.63
N LEU A 864 33.31 29.02 -7.85
CA LEU A 864 32.09 28.64 -7.13
C LEU A 864 31.32 27.48 -7.81
N LEU A 865 31.74 27.00 -8.98
CA LEU A 865 31.08 25.88 -9.65
C LEU A 865 31.40 24.50 -9.03
N GLU A 866 32.38 24.38 -8.13
CA GLU A 866 32.78 23.09 -7.52
C GLU A 866 31.63 22.36 -6.83
N TYR A 867 30.83 23.06 -6.02
CA TYR A 867 29.69 22.45 -5.30
C TYR A 867 28.56 22.01 -6.27
N PRO A 868 28.06 22.87 -7.19
CA PRO A 868 27.11 22.45 -8.22
C PRO A 868 27.61 21.33 -9.14
N ALA A 869 28.86 21.41 -9.63
CA ALA A 869 29.44 20.45 -10.57
C ALA A 869 29.64 19.05 -9.96
N THR A 870 29.93 18.98 -8.67
CA THR A 870 30.03 17.71 -7.93
C THR A 870 28.66 17.16 -7.48
N PHE A 871 27.56 17.82 -7.86
CA PHE A 871 26.20 17.52 -7.42
C PHE A 871 26.06 17.51 -5.89
N GLY A 872 26.79 18.41 -5.23
CA GLY A 872 26.84 18.57 -3.78
C GLY A 872 27.61 17.48 -3.01
N ARG A 873 28.51 16.72 -3.68
CA ARG A 873 29.39 15.74 -3.03
C ARG A 873 30.60 16.37 -2.33
N CYS A 874 31.12 17.49 -2.84
CA CYS A 874 32.14 18.27 -2.14
C CYS A 874 31.48 19.26 -1.16
N GLY A 875 32.10 19.48 -0.01
CA GLY A 875 31.49 20.19 1.12
C GLY A 875 31.30 21.70 0.89
N LEU A 876 30.27 22.25 1.53
CA LEU A 876 29.97 23.69 1.52
C LEU A 876 30.93 24.53 2.40
N SER A 877 31.98 23.97 3.00
CA SER A 877 32.83 24.72 3.94
C SER A 877 33.54 25.89 3.26
N ARG A 878 34.06 25.68 2.04
CA ARG A 878 34.77 26.68 1.23
C ARG A 878 33.97 27.95 0.87
N ILE A 879 32.62 27.92 0.88
CA ILE A 879 31.83 29.15 0.61
C ILE A 879 31.73 30.05 1.85
N TRP A 880 31.98 29.51 3.04
CA TRP A 880 31.95 30.19 4.33
C TRP A 880 33.35 30.52 4.86
N GLU A 881 34.39 29.87 4.35
CA GLU A 881 35.80 30.10 4.67
C GLU A 881 36.37 31.36 3.97
N ALA A 882 35.88 32.53 4.41
CA ALA A 882 36.56 33.82 4.28
C ALA A 882 35.95 34.79 5.30
N GLY A 883 36.51 34.79 6.52
CA GLY A 883 36.25 35.76 7.58
C GLY A 883 37.56 36.32 8.10
#